data_AF-M5S1V0-F1
#
_entry.id   AF-M5S1V0-F1
#
_cell.length_a   1.000
_cell.length_b   1.000
_cell.length_c   1.000
_cell.angle_alpha   90.00
_cell.angle_beta   90.00
_cell.angle_gamma   90.00
#
_symmetry.space_group_name_H-M   'P 1'
#
loop_
_entity.id
_entity.type
_entity.pdbx_description
1 polymer ?
#
loop_
_entity_poly.entity_id
_entity_poly.type
_entity_poly.pdbx_seq_one_letter_code
_entity_poly.pdbx_strand_id
1 'polypeptide(L)'
;MPMITDINSEDRAVQQTFAEFLDTELGWDSEYAWNQEGFGADSLLGRESMREVVLARDLREAMNKLNEDLPDSAVEDAVRKMTGYDFSRSTFRHNSEFYEWIRDGVPVVYKDKNRRTVKRKVKVIDFRNAENNRFLVVRELKIQGLRSPHYNRRADLVCFINGLPVVFVELKSVWTNIRNGFDQNIADYKDTIPHAFYHNAFLVVSNGDEAKYGSITSPWDHFYQWKRNDEDDDKLEARAMLNGMFAKDKLLDIIENFILFDESKAGKTRKVVARNHQVLGVNRAVDSVICQEALKEQIPIDKRLVHRVGTVDVADPPILADSPQEETIDANVVAEKAERYRKTRELPLIERAHPDLGRLGVFWHTQGSGKSYSMVFFAEKVRRVVPGNFTFLVMTDREDLDDQIYKTFVGSGVCSEKTPRASSAKALEKLLGENHRFMFTMIHKFRRDEIPKKPYSERDDIIVMSDEAHRTQAGKLARNMRIALPNASFIGFTGTPLLHDTDFLTQRIFGSYVSTYNFKRAEEDGATVKLVYENRGEKLGLRRIDLNDAIAEKVEEANLDVDEMAKLEKLLGKSYEVITADERLDRIAEDFVQHCSARWETGKMMLVCIDKVTCARMYERIIPRWKAKAKQIRDDADGFKQAEAAATDAIAKEALAEQRDKLYARADWMDETLIQIIISEQQGEVAEFKKWNFDIKPHRAIIKEGFATGNKERIDVETAFKKEEHPFRVAIVCAMWLTGFDVETLSTLYIDKPMRAHTLMQAIARANRVSPGKDCGVIVDYNGMLGSLRKALADYAATVAGQDIGDPIEPIEVRIAALIEAIEAAESHLSG
;
A
#
# COMPACT_ATOMS: atom_id res chain seq x y z
N MET A 1 51.46 27.58 7.66
CA MET A 1 50.65 26.35 7.75
C MET A 1 49.22 26.79 8.00
N PRO A 2 48.28 26.54 7.07
CA PRO A 2 46.88 26.88 7.30
C PRO A 2 46.29 25.92 8.35
N MET A 3 45.53 26.50 9.28
CA MET A 3 44.69 25.77 10.24
C MET A 3 43.71 24.88 9.49
N ILE A 4 43.78 23.57 9.74
CA ILE A 4 42.72 22.62 9.39
C ILE A 4 41.62 22.85 10.43
N THR A 5 40.54 23.50 10.03
CA THR A 5 39.31 23.61 10.82
C THR A 5 38.60 22.24 10.88
N ASP A 6 38.14 21.89 12.07
CA ASP A 6 37.54 20.61 12.46
C ASP A 6 36.28 20.25 11.66
N ILE A 7 36.40 19.27 10.77
CA ILE A 7 35.27 18.55 10.15
C ILE A 7 34.47 17.72 11.19
N ASN A 8 34.96 17.57 12.43
CA ASN A 8 34.34 16.75 13.49
C ASN A 8 33.45 17.51 14.50
N SER A 9 33.35 18.84 14.42
CA SER A 9 32.69 19.62 15.47
C SER A 9 31.16 19.63 15.36
N GLU A 10 30.61 19.63 14.14
CA GLU A 10 29.18 19.77 13.91
C GLU A 10 28.41 18.45 13.94
N ASP A 11 29.00 17.34 13.48
CA ASP A 11 28.43 16.00 13.69
C ASP A 11 28.18 15.74 15.19
N ARG A 12 29.15 16.12 16.03
CA ARG A 12 29.04 16.02 17.49
C ARG A 12 27.99 16.95 18.07
N ALA A 13 27.83 18.16 17.50
CA ALA A 13 26.81 19.10 17.94
C ALA A 13 25.40 18.58 17.66
N VAL A 14 25.17 17.98 16.48
CA VAL A 14 23.86 17.35 16.14
C VAL A 14 23.60 16.15 17.05
N GLN A 15 24.59 15.29 17.27
CA GLN A 15 24.49 14.16 18.20
C GLN A 15 24.16 14.59 19.62
N GLN A 16 24.85 15.62 20.13
CA GLN A 16 24.61 16.17 21.46
C GLN A 16 23.21 16.74 21.58
N THR A 17 22.78 17.56 20.62
CA THR A 17 21.44 18.18 20.60
C THR A 17 20.34 17.11 20.59
N PHE A 18 20.51 16.04 19.80
CA PHE A 18 19.55 14.94 19.75
C PHE A 18 19.45 14.21 21.09
N ALA A 19 20.59 13.88 21.71
CA ALA A 19 20.62 13.20 23.01
C ALA A 19 20.09 14.09 24.15
N GLU A 20 20.43 15.37 24.15
CA GLU A 20 19.93 16.36 25.11
C GLU A 20 18.41 16.51 25.01
N PHE A 21 17.85 16.48 23.80
CA PHE A 21 16.40 16.49 23.62
C PHE A 21 15.75 15.24 24.24
N LEU A 22 16.30 14.05 23.99
CA LEU A 22 15.76 12.82 24.58
C LEU A 22 15.81 12.85 26.11
N ASP A 23 16.88 13.38 26.69
CA ASP A 23 17.07 13.52 28.13
C ASP A 23 16.11 14.55 28.74
N THR A 24 16.26 15.80 28.32
CA THR A 24 15.58 16.94 28.96
C THR A 24 14.09 17.04 28.65
N GLU A 25 13.67 16.70 27.43
CA GLU A 25 12.28 16.87 26.98
C GLU A 25 11.48 15.57 27.06
N LEU A 26 12.12 14.41 26.83
CA LEU A 26 11.45 13.10 26.82
C LEU A 26 11.81 12.20 28.02
N GLY A 27 12.71 12.64 28.91
CA GLY A 27 13.06 11.96 30.16
C GLY A 27 13.81 10.65 29.97
N TRP A 28 14.67 10.54 28.96
CA TRP A 28 15.57 9.39 28.76
C TRP A 28 16.86 9.55 29.57
N ASP A 29 17.44 8.45 30.05
CA ASP A 29 18.83 8.49 30.50
C ASP A 29 19.74 8.74 29.29
N SER A 30 20.84 9.49 29.45
CA SER A 30 21.76 9.83 28.36
C SER A 30 23.21 9.60 28.77
N GLU A 31 23.90 8.73 28.02
CA GLU A 31 25.28 8.34 28.29
C GLU A 31 26.18 8.59 27.08
N TYR A 32 27.44 8.98 27.34
CA TYR A 32 28.45 9.22 26.31
C TYR A 32 29.55 8.17 26.41
N ALA A 33 29.53 7.16 25.54
CA ALA A 33 30.43 6.01 25.66
C ALA A 33 31.87 6.32 25.22
N TRP A 34 32.09 7.36 24.40
CA TRP A 34 33.40 7.60 23.81
C TRP A 34 34.49 7.88 24.85
N ASN A 35 35.46 6.97 24.95
CA ASN A 35 36.59 6.98 25.89
C ASN A 35 36.20 6.97 27.38
N GLN A 36 34.92 6.92 27.71
CA GLN A 36 34.41 6.79 29.07
C GLN A 36 33.94 5.35 29.37
N GLU A 37 33.72 4.54 28.33
CA GLU A 37 33.36 3.13 28.49
C GLU A 37 34.52 2.30 29.08
N GLY A 38 34.22 1.60 30.17
CA GLY A 38 35.02 0.47 30.68
C GLY A 38 34.28 -0.86 30.47
N PHE A 39 34.90 -1.98 30.88
CA PHE A 39 34.30 -3.31 30.80
C PHE A 39 34.19 -3.99 32.17
N GLY A 40 33.13 -4.77 32.36
CA GLY A 40 32.75 -5.45 33.60
C GLY A 40 31.45 -4.89 34.21
N ALA A 41 30.92 -5.59 35.21
CA ALA A 41 29.61 -5.30 35.81
C ALA A 41 29.44 -3.85 36.33
N ASP A 42 30.50 -3.26 36.88
CA ASP A 42 30.52 -1.92 37.45
C ASP A 42 30.88 -0.82 36.43
N SER A 43 31.06 -1.17 35.15
CA SER A 43 31.34 -0.18 34.11
C SER A 43 30.08 0.62 33.74
N LEU A 44 30.29 1.72 33.00
CA LEU A 44 29.23 2.62 32.54
C LEU A 44 28.01 1.84 31.97
N LEU A 45 28.29 0.97 31.00
CA LEU A 45 27.27 0.19 30.30
C LEU A 45 27.14 -1.26 30.79
N GLY A 46 28.01 -1.69 31.72
CA GLY A 46 28.00 -3.05 32.26
C GLY A 46 28.33 -4.15 31.24
N ARG A 47 29.00 -3.81 30.13
CA ARG A 47 29.40 -4.74 29.07
C ARG A 47 30.70 -5.44 29.45
N GLU A 48 30.83 -6.72 29.15
CA GLU A 48 32.08 -7.48 29.34
C GLU A 48 33.08 -7.26 28.20
N SER A 49 32.60 -6.87 27.00
CA SER A 49 33.46 -6.54 25.86
C SER A 49 32.73 -5.73 24.79
N MET A 50 33.48 -5.19 23.83
CA MET A 50 32.92 -4.50 22.65
C MET A 50 32.06 -5.39 21.73
N ARG A 51 31.98 -6.70 21.98
CA ARG A 51 31.16 -7.65 21.21
C ARG A 51 29.71 -7.71 21.69
N GLU A 52 29.45 -7.25 22.90
CA GLU A 52 28.10 -7.26 23.45
C GLU A 52 27.36 -6.02 22.99
N VAL A 53 26.17 -6.17 22.39
CA VAL A 53 25.34 -5.01 22.04
C VAL A 53 24.20 -4.85 23.05
N VAL A 54 23.66 -5.97 23.56
CA VAL A 54 22.67 -5.97 24.63
C VAL A 54 23.35 -5.63 25.96
N LEU A 55 22.78 -4.69 26.72
CA LEU A 55 23.22 -4.37 28.07
C LEU A 55 22.63 -5.41 29.03
N ALA A 56 23.33 -6.54 29.19
CA ALA A 56 22.81 -7.71 29.90
C ALA A 56 22.51 -7.45 31.39
N ARG A 57 23.26 -6.52 32.03
CA ARG A 57 22.98 -6.06 33.39
C ARG A 57 21.58 -5.45 33.48
N ASP A 58 21.31 -4.45 32.65
CA ASP A 58 20.07 -3.69 32.65
C ASP A 58 18.87 -4.56 32.22
N LEU A 59 19.09 -5.47 31.26
CA LEU A 59 18.08 -6.44 30.83
C LEU A 59 17.67 -7.38 31.95
N ARG A 60 18.64 -7.91 32.70
CA ARG A 60 18.39 -8.79 33.83
C ARG A 60 17.61 -8.09 34.94
N GLU A 61 18.01 -6.86 35.29
CA GLU A 61 17.32 -6.06 36.31
C GLU A 61 15.86 -5.81 35.92
N ALA A 62 15.61 -5.39 34.68
CA ALA A 62 14.27 -5.16 34.18
C ALA A 62 13.43 -6.45 34.16
N MET A 63 13.97 -7.57 33.68
CA MET A 63 13.24 -8.85 33.68
C MET A 63 12.92 -9.33 35.10
N ASN A 64 13.81 -9.14 36.08
CA ASN A 64 13.51 -9.46 37.47
C ASN A 64 12.37 -8.57 38.01
N LYS A 65 12.44 -7.26 37.79
CA LYS A 65 11.39 -6.30 38.20
C LYS A 65 10.03 -6.61 37.57
N LEU A 66 9.99 -6.98 36.30
CA LEU A 66 8.75 -7.23 35.57
C LEU A 66 8.13 -8.62 35.85
N ASN A 67 8.87 -9.53 36.48
CA ASN A 67 8.48 -10.93 36.65
C ASN A 67 8.80 -11.45 38.06
N GLU A 68 8.43 -10.68 39.09
CA GLU A 68 8.68 -11.02 40.50
C GLU A 68 8.11 -12.39 40.95
N ASP A 69 7.13 -12.93 40.21
CA ASP A 69 6.55 -14.25 40.46
C ASP A 69 7.37 -15.44 39.91
N LEU A 70 8.41 -15.17 39.11
CA LEU A 70 9.25 -16.19 38.48
C LEU A 70 10.58 -16.36 39.24
N PRO A 71 11.14 -17.58 39.29
CA PRO A 71 12.44 -17.80 39.93
C PRO A 71 13.59 -17.28 39.05
N ASP A 72 14.69 -16.87 39.68
CA ASP A 72 15.89 -16.33 39.01
C ASP A 72 16.39 -17.23 37.86
N SER A 73 16.35 -18.56 38.04
CA SER A 73 16.76 -19.51 37.00
C SER A 73 15.96 -19.39 35.69
N ALA A 74 14.69 -18.95 35.76
CA ALA A 74 13.85 -18.72 34.60
C ALA A 74 14.24 -17.40 33.92
N VAL A 75 14.54 -16.36 34.70
CA VAL A 75 15.02 -15.07 34.18
C VAL A 75 16.39 -15.23 33.53
N GLU A 76 17.33 -15.96 34.14
CA GLU A 76 18.64 -16.23 33.54
C GLU A 76 18.53 -17.05 32.23
N ASP A 77 17.61 -18.02 32.14
CA ASP A 77 17.34 -18.72 30.88
C ASP A 77 16.82 -17.75 29.80
N ALA A 78 15.97 -16.80 30.17
CA ALA A 78 15.48 -15.77 29.26
C ALA A 78 16.59 -14.81 28.81
N VAL A 79 17.41 -14.31 29.75
CA VAL A 79 18.57 -13.45 29.44
C VAL A 79 19.53 -14.16 28.49
N ARG A 80 19.87 -15.43 28.76
CA ARG A 80 20.73 -16.24 27.88
C ARG A 80 20.16 -16.40 26.48
N LYS A 81 18.83 -16.56 26.35
CA LYS A 81 18.18 -16.65 25.04
C LYS A 81 18.27 -15.33 24.29
N MET A 82 17.98 -14.21 24.96
CA MET A 82 18.03 -12.86 24.37
C MET A 82 19.45 -12.43 23.99
N THR A 83 20.49 -12.92 24.67
CA THR A 83 21.89 -12.59 24.35
C THR A 83 22.57 -13.61 23.44
N GLY A 84 21.91 -14.71 23.12
CA GLY A 84 22.46 -15.81 22.33
C GLY A 84 22.61 -15.48 20.84
N TYR A 85 23.74 -15.87 20.25
CA TYR A 85 24.00 -15.71 18.82
C TYR A 85 23.99 -17.07 18.09
N ASP A 86 23.03 -17.26 17.18
CA ASP A 86 22.99 -18.41 16.28
C ASP A 86 23.54 -18.04 14.90
N PHE A 87 24.82 -18.35 14.63
CA PHE A 87 25.46 -18.00 13.37
C PHE A 87 24.89 -18.74 12.15
N SER A 88 24.01 -19.72 12.30
CA SER A 88 23.34 -20.36 11.17
C SER A 88 22.16 -19.55 10.61
N ARG A 89 21.64 -18.59 11.39
CA ARG A 89 20.48 -17.76 11.01
C ARG A 89 20.92 -16.45 10.38
N SER A 90 20.03 -15.90 9.54
CA SER A 90 20.18 -14.55 9.01
C SER A 90 19.78 -13.50 10.05
N THR A 91 20.31 -12.28 9.94
CA THR A 91 19.94 -11.13 10.76
C THR A 91 18.42 -10.93 10.85
N PHE A 92 17.74 -11.13 9.73
CA PHE A 92 16.28 -11.04 9.66
C PHE A 92 15.58 -12.10 10.55
N ARG A 93 16.03 -13.36 10.52
CA ARG A 93 15.44 -14.44 11.31
C ARG A 93 15.66 -14.23 12.80
N HIS A 94 16.84 -13.77 13.22
CA HIS A 94 17.06 -13.32 14.61
C HIS A 94 16.11 -12.19 14.97
N ASN A 95 16.02 -11.16 14.13
CA ASN A 95 15.19 -9.99 14.42
C ASN A 95 13.71 -10.34 14.56
N SER A 96 13.19 -11.22 13.71
CA SER A 96 11.80 -11.70 13.80
C SER A 96 11.54 -12.46 15.10
N GLU A 97 12.42 -13.39 15.47
CA GLU A 97 12.26 -14.20 16.68
C GLU A 97 12.40 -13.36 17.96
N PHE A 98 13.43 -12.51 18.04
CA PHE A 98 13.61 -11.63 19.18
C PHE A 98 12.49 -10.61 19.29
N TYR A 99 11.97 -10.10 18.18
CA TYR A 99 10.80 -9.22 18.21
C TYR A 99 9.57 -9.91 18.81
N GLU A 100 9.30 -11.17 18.46
CA GLU A 100 8.23 -11.94 19.09
C GLU A 100 8.45 -12.09 20.60
N TRP A 101 9.68 -12.32 21.04
CA TRP A 101 9.99 -12.42 22.48
C TRP A 101 9.93 -11.09 23.21
N ILE A 102 10.31 -9.98 22.56
CA ILE A 102 10.17 -8.62 23.07
C ILE A 102 8.68 -8.31 23.29
N ARG A 103 7.83 -8.62 22.31
CA ARG A 103 6.39 -8.33 22.34
C ARG A 103 5.62 -9.26 23.28
N ASP A 104 5.83 -10.57 23.15
CA ASP A 104 4.98 -11.59 23.79
C ASP A 104 5.63 -12.27 25.01
N GLY A 105 6.89 -11.96 25.29
CA GLY A 105 7.71 -12.56 26.35
C GLY A 105 8.51 -13.80 25.92
N VAL A 106 9.67 -14.00 26.55
CA VAL A 106 10.61 -15.09 26.25
C VAL A 106 10.09 -16.41 26.84
N PRO A 107 9.87 -17.46 26.03
CA PRO A 107 9.38 -18.74 26.55
C PRO A 107 10.45 -19.44 27.39
N VAL A 108 10.12 -19.80 28.62
CA VAL A 108 11.04 -20.46 29.57
C VAL A 108 10.40 -21.69 30.19
N VAL A 109 11.26 -22.62 30.60
CA VAL A 109 10.86 -23.88 31.25
C VAL A 109 11.68 -24.04 32.51
N TYR A 110 11.01 -24.13 33.66
CA TYR A 110 11.66 -24.31 34.96
C TYR A 110 10.87 -25.29 35.83
N LYS A 111 11.48 -25.73 36.94
CA LYS A 111 10.81 -26.57 37.94
C LYS A 111 10.27 -25.70 39.07
N ASP A 112 8.98 -25.85 39.37
CA ASP A 112 8.37 -25.16 40.50
C ASP A 112 8.82 -25.78 41.85
N LYS A 113 8.31 -25.21 42.96
CA LYS A 113 8.57 -25.68 44.33
C LYS A 113 8.18 -27.16 44.54
N ASN A 114 7.28 -27.70 43.72
CA ASN A 114 6.82 -29.09 43.74
C ASN A 114 7.55 -29.99 42.73
N ARG A 115 8.66 -29.52 42.14
CA ARG A 115 9.45 -30.19 41.08
C ARG A 115 8.67 -30.49 39.79
N ARG A 116 7.56 -29.80 39.55
CA ARG A 116 6.79 -29.92 38.30
C ARG A 116 7.40 -29.02 37.24
N THR A 117 7.46 -29.51 36.01
CA THR A 117 7.90 -28.72 34.86
C THR A 117 6.81 -27.71 34.50
N VAL A 118 7.12 -26.42 34.60
CA VAL A 118 6.20 -25.32 34.26
C VAL A 118 6.76 -24.58 33.06
N LYS A 119 5.87 -24.26 32.10
CA LYS A 119 6.18 -23.39 30.96
C LYS A 119 5.55 -22.02 31.23
N ARG A 120 6.37 -20.97 31.20
CA ARG A 120 5.93 -19.57 31.34
C ARG A 120 6.61 -18.73 30.27
N LYS A 121 6.22 -17.47 30.16
CA LYS A 121 6.92 -16.46 29.38
C LYS A 121 7.44 -15.38 30.33
N VAL A 122 8.70 -14.98 30.16
CA VAL A 122 9.32 -13.87 30.90
C VAL A 122 9.05 -12.59 30.11
N LYS A 123 8.36 -11.64 30.72
CA LYS A 123 8.10 -10.32 30.16
C LYS A 123 9.40 -9.51 30.08
N VAL A 124 9.63 -8.86 28.94
CA VAL A 124 10.87 -8.10 28.70
C VAL A 124 10.65 -6.59 28.73
N ILE A 125 9.51 -6.14 28.21
CA ILE A 125 9.10 -4.74 28.19
C ILE A 125 7.68 -4.64 28.74
N ASP A 126 7.39 -3.58 29.49
CA ASP A 126 6.04 -3.20 29.88
C ASP A 126 5.44 -2.19 28.92
N PHE A 127 4.68 -2.67 27.94
CA PHE A 127 3.97 -1.83 26.97
C PHE A 127 2.75 -1.09 27.54
N ARG A 128 2.37 -1.36 28.79
CA ARG A 128 1.20 -0.74 29.42
C ARG A 128 1.56 0.42 30.33
N ASN A 129 2.81 0.50 30.79
CA ASN A 129 3.29 1.58 31.63
C ASN A 129 4.77 1.87 31.33
N ALA A 130 5.04 3.00 30.70
CA ALA A 130 6.39 3.41 30.34
C ALA A 130 7.35 3.48 31.55
N GLU A 131 6.89 3.96 32.70
CA GLU A 131 7.70 4.16 33.91
C GLU A 131 8.25 2.85 34.51
N ASN A 132 7.68 1.71 34.11
CA ASN A 132 8.22 0.42 34.52
C ASN A 132 9.48 0.03 33.76
N ASN A 133 9.80 0.72 32.65
CA ASN A 133 10.94 0.46 31.79
C ASN A 133 12.03 1.52 31.96
N ARG A 134 13.27 1.15 31.70
CA ARG A 134 14.39 2.07 31.58
C ARG A 134 14.63 2.41 30.12
N PHE A 135 14.68 3.71 29.81
CA PHE A 135 14.98 4.24 28.49
C PHE A 135 16.34 4.93 28.54
N LEU A 136 17.27 4.48 27.70
CA LEU A 136 18.65 4.97 27.71
C LEU A 136 19.10 5.26 26.28
N VAL A 137 19.63 6.45 26.02
CA VAL A 137 20.34 6.77 24.78
C VAL A 137 21.85 6.76 25.03
N VAL A 138 22.59 6.02 24.21
CA VAL A 138 24.04 5.94 24.27
C VAL A 138 24.65 6.54 23.01
N ARG A 139 25.51 7.55 23.19
CA ARG A 139 26.27 8.17 22.11
C ARG A 139 27.61 7.48 21.86
N GLU A 140 28.02 7.40 20.59
CA GLU A 140 29.34 6.96 20.14
C GLU A 140 29.71 5.52 20.57
N LEU A 141 28.74 4.60 20.50
CA LEU A 141 28.89 3.21 20.96
C LEU A 141 29.78 2.39 20.00
N LYS A 142 30.90 1.87 20.50
CA LYS A 142 31.78 0.97 19.75
C LYS A 142 31.28 -0.48 19.79
N ILE A 143 31.19 -1.09 18.62
CA ILE A 143 30.76 -2.48 18.43
C ILE A 143 31.80 -3.22 17.57
N GLN A 144 32.28 -4.35 18.09
CA GLN A 144 33.19 -5.25 17.39
C GLN A 144 32.41 -6.31 16.59
N GLY A 145 32.75 -6.50 15.32
CA GLY A 145 32.17 -7.56 14.49
C GLY A 145 32.47 -8.96 15.02
N LEU A 146 31.43 -9.80 15.13
CA LEU A 146 31.59 -11.18 15.62
C LEU A 146 32.30 -12.10 14.61
N ARG A 147 32.02 -11.93 13.31
CA ARG A 147 32.65 -12.70 12.22
C ARG A 147 33.89 -12.04 11.64
N SER A 148 34.03 -10.74 11.88
CA SER A 148 35.04 -9.87 11.29
C SER A 148 35.63 -8.97 12.39
N PRO A 149 36.39 -9.52 13.36
CA PRO A 149 36.80 -8.81 14.58
C PRO A 149 37.76 -7.63 14.35
N HIS A 150 38.32 -7.50 13.14
CA HIS A 150 39.12 -6.35 12.72
C HIS A 150 38.26 -5.19 12.17
N TYR A 151 36.98 -5.45 11.89
CA TYR A 151 36.02 -4.48 11.38
C TYR A 151 35.09 -4.08 12.53
N ASN A 152 35.47 -3.02 13.21
CA ASN A 152 34.67 -2.41 14.26
C ASN A 152 33.88 -1.24 13.67
N ARG A 153 32.70 -0.99 14.23
CA ARG A 153 31.86 0.15 13.88
C ARG A 153 31.50 0.93 15.13
N ARG A 154 31.21 2.21 14.93
CA ARG A 154 30.86 3.16 15.97
C ARG A 154 29.54 3.77 15.57
N ALA A 155 28.50 3.47 16.34
CA ALA A 155 27.18 4.00 16.11
C ALA A 155 27.05 5.37 16.77
N ASP A 156 26.46 6.34 16.06
CA ASP A 156 26.32 7.71 16.57
C ASP A 156 25.41 7.77 17.79
N LEU A 157 24.16 7.27 17.67
CA LEU A 157 23.33 6.98 18.84
C LEU A 157 22.65 5.60 18.75
N VAL A 158 22.59 4.93 19.89
CA VAL A 158 21.81 3.71 20.09
C VAL A 158 20.86 3.92 21.26
N CYS A 159 19.57 3.73 21.01
CA CYS A 159 18.51 3.86 21.98
C CYS A 159 18.12 2.49 22.52
N PHE A 160 18.09 2.37 23.84
CA PHE A 160 17.84 1.16 24.58
C PHE A 160 16.53 1.22 25.36
N ILE A 161 15.82 0.10 25.41
CA ILE A 161 14.74 -0.13 26.38
C ILE A 161 15.12 -1.37 27.16
N ASN A 162 15.23 -1.25 28.49
CA ASN A 162 15.59 -2.36 29.37
C ASN A 162 16.87 -3.09 28.91
N GLY A 163 17.88 -2.33 28.43
CA GLY A 163 19.13 -2.87 27.91
C GLY A 163 19.09 -3.49 26.51
N LEU A 164 17.94 -3.50 25.82
CA LEU A 164 17.84 -3.95 24.43
C LEU A 164 18.05 -2.81 23.44
N PRO A 165 18.92 -2.95 22.42
CA PRO A 165 19.16 -1.90 21.42
C PRO A 165 18.03 -1.84 20.39
N VAL A 166 17.03 -0.98 20.63
CA VAL A 166 15.79 -0.93 19.86
C VAL A 166 15.84 0.07 18.70
N VAL A 167 16.56 1.18 18.80
CA VAL A 167 16.66 2.17 17.70
C VAL A 167 18.11 2.55 17.47
N PHE A 168 18.54 2.51 16.21
CA PHE A 168 19.85 3.02 15.79
C PHE A 168 19.63 4.32 15.03
N VAL A 169 20.35 5.36 15.41
CA VAL A 169 20.29 6.68 14.79
C VAL A 169 21.66 6.97 14.20
N GLU A 170 21.71 7.15 12.88
CA GLU A 170 22.87 7.65 12.15
C GLU A 170 22.70 9.15 11.92
N LEU A 171 23.70 9.94 12.30
CA LEU A 171 23.66 11.39 12.17
C LEU A 171 24.74 11.89 11.21
N LYS A 172 24.41 12.95 10.48
CA LYS A 172 25.33 13.68 9.61
C LYS A 172 25.31 15.17 9.94
N SER A 173 26.33 15.89 9.47
CA SER A 173 26.37 17.35 9.51
C SER A 173 25.20 17.92 8.71
N VAL A 174 24.68 19.08 9.13
CA VAL A 174 23.44 19.70 8.63
C VAL A 174 23.41 19.86 7.10
N TRP A 175 24.54 20.18 6.46
CA TRP A 175 24.65 20.33 5.00
C TRP A 175 24.82 19.04 4.21
N THR A 176 24.98 17.90 4.89
CA THR A 176 25.21 16.62 4.20
C THR A 176 23.89 15.99 3.81
N ASN A 177 23.84 15.41 2.61
CA ASN A 177 22.71 14.62 2.19
C ASN A 177 22.55 13.38 3.09
N ILE A 178 21.39 13.26 3.76
CA ILE A 178 21.09 12.16 4.67
C ILE A 178 21.15 10.77 3.99
N ARG A 179 20.98 10.68 2.66
CA ARG A 179 21.14 9.43 1.91
C ARG A 179 22.52 8.82 2.07
N ASN A 180 23.57 9.64 2.19
CA ASN A 180 24.93 9.16 2.39
C ASN A 180 25.06 8.35 3.69
N GLY A 181 24.33 8.73 4.76
CA GLY A 181 24.28 7.96 6.00
C GLY A 181 23.65 6.57 5.82
N PHE A 182 22.68 6.43 4.91
CA PHE A 182 22.14 5.12 4.58
C PHE A 182 23.11 4.30 3.73
N ASP A 183 23.57 4.86 2.61
CA ASP A 183 24.36 4.15 1.60
C ASP A 183 25.76 3.77 2.11
N GLN A 184 26.38 4.59 2.95
CA GLN A 184 27.77 4.40 3.41
C GLN A 184 27.88 3.77 4.81
N ASN A 185 26.93 4.04 5.72
CA ASN A 185 27.02 3.56 7.11
C ASN A 185 26.05 2.40 7.36
N ILE A 186 24.74 2.64 7.29
CA ILE A 186 23.74 1.62 7.65
C ILE A 186 23.88 0.35 6.79
N ALA A 187 24.11 0.49 5.48
CA ALA A 187 24.30 -0.66 4.60
C ALA A 187 25.51 -1.51 5.02
N ASP A 188 26.65 -0.87 5.30
CA ASP A 188 27.89 -1.52 5.72
C ASP A 188 27.81 -2.13 7.14
N TYR A 189 27.05 -1.50 8.06
CA TYR A 189 26.87 -2.02 9.42
C TYR A 189 26.14 -3.37 9.41
N LYS A 190 25.18 -3.54 8.49
CA LYS A 190 24.41 -4.79 8.37
C LYS A 190 25.29 -5.99 8.02
N ASP A 191 26.40 -5.76 7.33
CA ASP A 191 27.36 -6.81 6.96
C ASP A 191 28.45 -7.00 8.00
N THR A 192 28.96 -5.91 8.59
CA THR A 192 30.10 -5.94 9.52
C THR A 192 29.71 -6.25 10.96
N ILE A 193 28.60 -5.70 11.45
CA ILE A 193 28.08 -5.88 12.81
C ILE A 193 26.60 -6.31 12.82
N PRO A 194 26.20 -7.39 12.11
CA PRO A 194 24.79 -7.80 11.97
C PRO A 194 24.06 -7.99 13.31
N HIS A 195 24.76 -8.50 14.31
CA HIS A 195 24.26 -8.71 15.67
C HIS A 195 23.77 -7.44 16.38
N ALA A 196 24.20 -6.25 15.95
CA ALA A 196 23.66 -4.98 16.45
C ALA A 196 22.17 -4.81 16.11
N PHE A 197 21.72 -5.43 15.03
CA PHE A 197 20.36 -5.32 14.52
C PHE A 197 19.46 -6.49 14.91
N TYR A 198 19.91 -7.41 15.75
CA TYR A 198 19.09 -8.56 16.17
C TYR A 198 17.88 -8.16 17.02
N HIS A 199 17.95 -7.07 17.78
CA HIS A 199 16.83 -6.58 18.60
C HIS A 199 16.20 -5.29 18.05
N ASN A 200 16.79 -4.73 17.00
CA ASN A 200 16.43 -3.43 16.46
C ASN A 200 14.96 -3.40 16.02
N ALA A 201 14.20 -2.41 16.47
CA ALA A 201 12.85 -2.08 16.02
C ALA A 201 12.89 -1.34 14.67
N PHE A 202 13.58 -0.21 14.60
CA PHE A 202 13.74 0.60 13.39
C PHE A 202 15.04 1.41 13.40
N LEU A 203 15.38 1.97 12.24
CA LEU A 203 16.57 2.77 11.98
C LEU A 203 16.15 4.20 11.69
N VAL A 204 16.99 5.18 12.07
CA VAL A 204 16.82 6.59 11.77
C VAL A 204 18.10 7.13 11.12
N VAL A 205 17.94 7.95 10.10
CA VAL A 205 19.03 8.76 9.52
C VAL A 205 18.61 10.21 9.55
N SER A 206 19.46 11.09 10.07
CA SER A 206 19.16 12.51 10.15
C SER A 206 20.41 13.37 10.01
N ASN A 207 20.24 14.62 9.61
CA ASN A 207 21.27 15.66 9.67
C ASN A 207 20.89 16.81 10.61
N GLY A 208 19.88 16.61 11.47
CA GLY A 208 19.32 17.63 12.36
C GLY A 208 18.18 18.45 11.75
N ASP A 209 18.20 18.69 10.44
CA ASP A 209 17.15 19.42 9.71
C ASP A 209 16.12 18.45 9.11
N GLU A 210 16.61 17.42 8.41
CA GLU A 210 15.82 16.32 7.90
C GLU A 210 16.05 15.05 8.72
N ALA A 211 15.00 14.25 8.88
CA ALA A 211 15.08 12.93 9.49
C ALA A 211 14.19 11.95 8.74
N LYS A 212 14.72 10.76 8.47
CA LYS A 212 13.97 9.64 7.90
C LYS A 212 14.15 8.37 8.73
N TYR A 213 13.11 7.54 8.77
CA TYR A 213 13.12 6.26 9.46
C TYR A 213 12.73 5.11 8.54
N GLY A 214 13.27 3.92 8.81
CA GLY A 214 13.02 2.72 8.03
C GLY A 214 13.34 1.45 8.82
N SER A 215 13.15 0.29 8.21
CA SER A 215 13.50 -0.99 8.83
C SER A 215 14.87 -1.50 8.35
N ILE A 216 15.39 -2.54 9.00
CA ILE A 216 16.62 -3.21 8.58
C ILE A 216 16.52 -3.83 7.18
N THR A 217 15.32 -4.05 6.66
CA THR A 217 15.09 -4.57 5.29
C THR A 217 14.61 -3.49 4.31
N SER A 218 14.39 -2.24 4.76
CA SER A 218 13.94 -1.17 3.88
C SER A 218 15.07 -0.72 2.95
N PRO A 219 14.85 -0.62 1.63
CA PRO A 219 15.66 0.23 0.75
C PRO A 219 15.39 1.72 1.06
N TRP A 220 16.25 2.60 0.54
CA TRP A 220 16.15 4.05 0.76
C TRP A 220 14.78 4.66 0.44
N ASP A 221 14.13 4.23 -0.64
CA ASP A 221 12.81 4.73 -1.03
C ASP A 221 11.69 4.33 -0.06
N HIS A 222 12.00 3.44 0.89
CA HIS A 222 11.14 3.04 2.00
C HIS A 222 11.65 3.55 3.36
N PHE A 223 12.50 4.58 3.34
CA PHE A 223 12.78 5.44 4.50
C PHE A 223 11.87 6.67 4.42
N TYR A 224 10.99 6.81 5.40
CA TYR A 224 9.93 7.83 5.42
C TYR A 224 10.25 8.94 6.42
N GLN A 225 9.72 10.13 6.19
CA GLN A 225 9.76 11.21 7.18
C GLN A 225 8.57 11.05 8.13
N TRP A 226 8.77 11.44 9.40
CA TRP A 226 7.68 11.54 10.37
C TRP A 226 7.20 12.99 10.41
N LYS A 227 6.05 13.27 9.80
CA LYS A 227 5.63 14.64 9.46
C LYS A 227 4.64 15.26 10.43
N ARG A 228 3.91 14.47 11.23
CA ARG A 228 2.83 14.95 12.10
C ARG A 228 2.71 14.12 13.38
N ASN A 229 2.23 14.71 14.47
CA ASN A 229 2.00 13.99 15.72
C ASN A 229 0.52 13.76 16.02
N ASP A 230 -0.34 14.51 15.35
CA ASP A 230 -1.79 14.29 15.23
C ASP A 230 -2.22 14.39 13.74
N GLU A 231 -3.40 13.85 13.38
CA GLU A 231 -3.90 13.96 11.99
C GLU A 231 -4.23 15.40 11.61
N ASP A 232 -4.59 16.23 12.60
CA ASP A 232 -5.04 17.61 12.40
C ASP A 232 -3.88 18.62 12.43
N ASP A 233 -2.64 18.16 12.64
CA ASP A 233 -1.44 18.99 12.64
C ASP A 233 -1.04 19.43 11.21
N ASP A 234 -0.52 20.65 11.11
CA ASP A 234 0.27 21.08 9.96
C ASP A 234 1.58 20.27 9.86
N LYS A 235 2.25 20.32 8.70
CA LYS A 235 3.51 19.59 8.49
C LYS A 235 4.59 20.13 9.44
N LEU A 236 5.20 19.24 10.22
CA LEU A 236 6.26 19.56 11.16
C LEU A 236 7.65 19.11 10.65
N GLU A 237 8.70 19.75 11.16
CA GLU A 237 10.13 19.48 10.86
C GLU A 237 10.70 18.27 11.64
N ALA A 238 12.01 17.99 11.58
CA ALA A 238 12.66 16.84 12.24
C ALA A 238 12.33 16.68 13.73
N ARG A 239 12.08 17.78 14.47
CA ARG A 239 11.65 17.75 15.88
C ARG A 239 10.33 17.00 16.10
N ALA A 240 9.48 16.92 15.08
CA ALA A 240 8.25 16.12 15.11
C ALA A 240 8.55 14.63 15.28
N MET A 241 9.58 14.13 14.61
CA MET A 241 9.98 12.72 14.69
C MET A 241 10.36 12.35 16.12
N LEU A 242 11.12 13.21 16.80
CA LEU A 242 11.51 12.99 18.20
C LEU A 242 10.28 12.84 19.09
N ASN A 243 9.37 13.80 19.06
CA ASN A 243 8.14 13.74 19.85
C ASN A 243 7.22 12.57 19.46
N GLY A 244 7.08 12.29 18.17
CA GLY A 244 6.13 11.29 17.68
C GLY A 244 6.62 9.85 17.73
N MET A 245 7.93 9.62 17.69
CA MET A 245 8.52 8.29 17.67
C MET A 245 9.35 7.94 18.91
N PHE A 246 9.89 8.92 19.64
CA PHE A 246 10.77 8.68 20.80
C PHE A 246 10.12 9.04 22.15
N ALA A 247 8.95 9.69 22.17
CA ALA A 247 8.17 9.80 23.40
C ALA A 247 7.85 8.38 23.91
N LYS A 248 8.10 8.11 25.19
CA LYS A 248 8.16 6.75 25.74
C LYS A 248 6.92 5.91 25.38
N ASP A 249 5.72 6.44 25.61
CA ASP A 249 4.47 5.73 25.30
C ASP A 249 4.27 5.51 23.79
N LYS A 250 4.68 6.48 22.96
CA LYS A 250 4.57 6.37 21.49
C LYS A 250 5.54 5.34 20.95
N LEU A 251 6.77 5.31 21.46
CA LEU A 251 7.77 4.31 21.08
C LEU A 251 7.31 2.90 21.47
N LEU A 252 6.77 2.73 22.68
CA LEU A 252 6.21 1.46 23.12
C LEU A 252 5.03 1.02 22.25
N ASP A 253 4.13 1.93 21.89
CA ASP A 253 3.01 1.65 20.99
C ASP A 253 3.51 1.24 19.59
N ILE A 254 4.52 1.95 19.05
CA ILE A 254 5.13 1.61 17.76
C ILE A 254 5.73 0.20 17.79
N ILE A 255 6.50 -0.11 18.84
CA ILE A 255 7.16 -1.41 18.99
C ILE A 255 6.14 -2.53 19.16
N GLU A 256 5.09 -2.35 19.99
CA GLU A 256 4.11 -3.40 20.22
C GLU A 256 3.21 -3.62 18.99
N ASN A 257 2.75 -2.53 18.38
CA ASN A 257 1.56 -2.54 17.50
C ASN A 257 1.83 -2.18 16.04
N PHE A 258 2.97 -1.60 15.71
CA PHE A 258 3.21 -1.02 14.37
C PHE A 258 4.44 -1.58 13.65
N ILE A 259 4.88 -2.79 14.03
CA ILE A 259 5.92 -3.54 13.35
C ILE A 259 5.38 -4.92 12.92
N LEU A 260 5.58 -5.27 11.64
CA LEU A 260 5.22 -6.56 11.05
C LEU A 260 6.41 -7.19 10.33
N PHE A 261 6.39 -8.51 10.23
CA PHE A 261 7.32 -9.29 9.43
C PHE A 261 6.50 -9.99 8.35
N ASP A 262 6.68 -9.59 7.10
CA ASP A 262 5.86 -10.00 5.97
C ASP A 262 6.61 -10.93 5.01
N GLU A 263 6.13 -12.16 4.90
CA GLU A 263 6.58 -13.21 3.97
C GLU A 263 5.64 -13.40 2.76
N SER A 264 4.65 -12.51 2.55
CA SER A 264 3.65 -12.66 1.48
C SER A 264 4.21 -12.58 0.05
N LYS A 265 5.38 -11.96 -0.14
CA LYS A 265 6.06 -11.84 -1.43
C LYS A 265 7.19 -12.88 -1.55
N ALA A 266 7.10 -13.73 -2.57
CA ALA A 266 8.10 -14.77 -2.83
C ALA A 266 9.53 -14.19 -2.94
N GLY A 267 10.46 -14.79 -2.20
CA GLY A 267 11.89 -14.45 -2.25
C GLY A 267 12.31 -13.16 -1.55
N LYS A 268 11.39 -12.42 -0.91
CA LYS A 268 11.73 -11.19 -0.17
C LYS A 268 10.95 -11.12 1.14
N THR A 269 11.56 -11.54 2.24
CA THR A 269 10.97 -11.26 3.56
C THR A 269 11.25 -9.82 3.97
N ARG A 270 10.22 -9.11 4.44
CA ARG A 270 10.28 -7.69 4.76
C ARG A 270 9.88 -7.45 6.20
N LYS A 271 10.70 -6.69 6.93
CA LYS A 271 10.26 -6.00 8.13
C LYS A 271 9.58 -4.70 7.74
N VAL A 272 8.34 -4.52 8.15
CA VAL A 272 7.51 -3.34 7.88
C VAL A 272 7.36 -2.56 9.18
N VAL A 273 7.69 -1.27 9.14
CA VAL A 273 7.40 -0.30 10.20
C VAL A 273 6.31 0.61 9.67
N ALA A 274 5.25 0.85 10.43
CA ALA A 274 4.13 1.64 9.97
C ALA A 274 4.54 3.08 9.61
N ARG A 275 3.90 3.63 8.58
CA ARG A 275 4.05 5.03 8.19
C ARG A 275 3.29 5.94 9.15
N ASN A 276 3.69 7.20 9.24
CA ASN A 276 3.09 8.20 10.14
C ASN A 276 1.55 8.23 10.09
N HIS A 277 0.94 8.36 8.90
CA HIS A 277 -0.53 8.34 8.73
C HIS A 277 -1.20 7.02 9.14
N GLN A 278 -0.48 5.89 9.06
CA GLN A 278 -1.02 4.60 9.50
C GLN A 278 -1.08 4.52 11.02
N VAL A 279 -0.06 5.01 11.72
CA VAL A 279 -0.04 5.05 13.20
C VAL A 279 -1.18 5.92 13.71
N LEU A 280 -1.28 7.15 13.18
CA LEU A 280 -2.29 8.11 13.60
C LEU A 280 -3.71 7.59 13.32
N GLY A 281 -3.97 7.15 12.09
CA GLY A 281 -5.30 6.69 11.71
C GLY A 281 -5.73 5.42 12.44
N VAL A 282 -4.81 4.45 12.63
CA VAL A 282 -5.14 3.21 13.35
C VAL A 282 -5.44 3.50 14.82
N ASN A 283 -4.71 4.43 15.45
CA ASN A 283 -4.98 4.83 16.82
C ASN A 283 -6.38 5.42 16.98
N ARG A 284 -6.78 6.35 16.11
CA ARG A 284 -8.16 6.89 16.09
C ARG A 284 -9.22 5.82 15.84
N ALA A 285 -8.94 4.85 14.96
CA ALA A 285 -9.85 3.74 14.71
C ALA A 285 -10.00 2.82 15.93
N VAL A 286 -8.92 2.55 16.67
CA VAL A 286 -8.94 1.79 17.92
C VAL A 286 -9.70 2.53 19.02
N ASP A 287 -9.50 3.84 19.13
CA ASP A 287 -10.26 4.69 20.07
C ASP A 287 -11.77 4.61 19.79
N SER A 288 -12.16 4.56 18.52
CA SER A 288 -13.56 4.32 18.13
C SER A 288 -14.09 2.97 18.64
N VAL A 289 -13.27 1.91 18.62
CA VAL A 289 -13.65 0.62 19.22
C VAL A 289 -13.81 0.73 20.74
N ILE A 290 -12.90 1.43 21.42
CA ILE A 290 -13.00 1.67 22.87
C ILE A 290 -14.31 2.41 23.20
N CYS A 291 -14.65 3.44 22.43
CA CYS A 291 -15.92 4.15 22.55
C CYS A 291 -17.14 3.24 22.31
N GLN A 292 -17.06 2.32 21.34
CA GLN A 292 -18.12 1.32 21.10
C GLN A 292 -18.32 0.40 22.30
N GLU A 293 -17.24 -0.14 22.87
CA GLU A 293 -17.36 -1.04 24.03
C GLU A 293 -17.92 -0.29 25.25
N ALA A 294 -17.51 0.96 25.48
CA ALA A 294 -18.10 1.79 26.53
C ALA A 294 -19.61 2.06 26.33
N LEU A 295 -20.05 2.30 25.08
CA LEU A 295 -21.48 2.43 24.77
C LEU A 295 -22.24 1.12 24.97
N LYS A 296 -21.65 -0.01 24.60
CA LYS A 296 -22.21 -1.35 24.78
C LYS A 296 -22.38 -1.72 26.24
N GLU A 297 -21.50 -1.28 27.13
CA GLU A 297 -21.65 -1.45 28.58
C GLU A 297 -22.86 -0.69 29.13
N GLN A 298 -23.17 0.49 28.56
CA GLN A 298 -24.31 1.32 28.97
C GLN A 298 -25.66 0.83 28.41
N ILE A 299 -25.64 0.14 27.26
CA ILE A 299 -26.86 -0.30 26.56
C ILE A 299 -26.89 -1.84 26.53
N PRO A 300 -27.74 -2.50 27.34
CA PRO A 300 -27.90 -3.95 27.34
C PRO A 300 -28.22 -4.52 25.94
N ILE A 301 -27.74 -5.73 25.64
CA ILE A 301 -27.80 -6.32 24.28
C ILE A 301 -29.24 -6.40 23.72
N ASP A 302 -30.22 -6.67 24.58
CA ASP A 302 -31.66 -6.72 24.25
C ASP A 302 -32.26 -5.36 23.90
N LYS A 303 -31.58 -4.27 24.29
CA LYS A 303 -32.00 -2.88 24.05
C LYS A 303 -31.18 -2.17 22.99
N ARG A 304 -30.17 -2.83 22.39
CA ARG A 304 -29.29 -2.22 21.38
C ARG A 304 -29.97 -2.03 20.02
N LEU A 305 -30.97 -2.86 19.73
CA LEU A 305 -31.67 -2.88 18.46
C LEU A 305 -33.15 -2.55 18.66
N VAL A 306 -33.66 -1.65 17.83
CA VAL A 306 -35.08 -1.33 17.70
C VAL A 306 -35.53 -1.85 16.34
N HIS A 307 -36.36 -2.89 16.36
CA HIS A 307 -36.92 -3.46 15.14
C HIS A 307 -38.14 -2.65 14.70
N ARG A 308 -38.10 -2.09 13.48
CA ARG A 308 -39.26 -1.48 12.80
C ARG A 308 -39.57 -2.26 11.53
N VAL A 309 -40.84 -2.47 11.24
CA VAL A 309 -41.27 -3.02 9.94
C VAL A 309 -41.70 -1.84 9.08
N GLY A 310 -40.94 -1.55 8.02
CA GLY A 310 -41.31 -0.55 7.03
C GLY A 310 -41.95 -1.20 5.81
N THR A 311 -43.08 -0.68 5.34
CA THR A 311 -43.67 -1.06 4.06
C THR A 311 -43.04 -0.21 2.96
N VAL A 312 -42.43 -0.84 1.95
CA VAL A 312 -41.89 -0.14 0.77
C VAL A 312 -42.59 -0.66 -0.47
N ASP A 313 -43.12 0.24 -1.28
CA ASP A 313 -43.62 -0.07 -2.62
C ASP A 313 -42.42 -0.31 -3.54
N VAL A 314 -42.22 -1.57 -3.93
CA VAL A 314 -41.17 -1.93 -4.86
C VAL A 314 -41.75 -1.86 -6.27
N ALA A 315 -41.41 -0.82 -7.03
CA ALA A 315 -41.52 -0.90 -8.49
C ALA A 315 -40.36 -1.78 -8.98
N ASP A 316 -40.67 -2.96 -9.51
CA ASP A 316 -39.66 -3.77 -10.19
C ASP A 316 -39.19 -3.05 -11.48
N PRO A 317 -37.95 -3.27 -11.93
CA PRO A 317 -37.38 -2.61 -13.11
C PRO A 317 -38.22 -2.90 -14.37
N PRO A 318 -38.17 -2.03 -15.39
CA PRO A 318 -38.96 -2.23 -16.60
C PRO A 318 -38.64 -3.60 -17.20
N ILE A 319 -39.70 -4.38 -17.42
CA ILE A 319 -39.65 -5.62 -18.19
C ILE A 319 -38.95 -5.28 -19.51
N LEU A 320 -37.77 -5.87 -19.75
CA LEU A 320 -37.19 -5.94 -21.08
C LEU A 320 -38.20 -6.68 -21.95
N ALA A 321 -38.93 -5.93 -22.77
CA ALA A 321 -39.82 -6.48 -23.77
C ALA A 321 -38.97 -7.28 -24.76
N ASP A 322 -39.12 -8.60 -24.74
CA ASP A 322 -38.72 -9.43 -25.88
C ASP A 322 -39.63 -9.11 -27.06
N SER A 323 -39.05 -8.43 -28.06
CA SER A 323 -39.43 -8.41 -29.48
C SER A 323 -40.80 -7.83 -29.91
N PRO A 324 -40.89 -7.26 -31.14
CA PRO A 324 -42.05 -6.49 -31.58
C PRO A 324 -43.08 -7.37 -32.28
N GLN A 325 -44.25 -7.54 -31.67
CA GLN A 325 -45.49 -7.80 -32.41
C GLN A 325 -46.59 -6.92 -31.83
N GLU A 326 -47.08 -6.00 -32.67
CA GLU A 326 -48.21 -5.13 -32.39
C GLU A 326 -49.48 -5.98 -32.27
N GLU A 327 -49.86 -6.32 -31.04
CA GLU A 327 -51.24 -6.66 -30.71
C GLU A 327 -51.71 -5.69 -29.63
N THR A 328 -52.84 -5.02 -29.89
CA THR A 328 -53.51 -4.09 -28.99
C THR A 328 -53.83 -4.80 -27.67
N ILE A 329 -53.01 -4.55 -26.64
CA ILE A 329 -53.21 -5.12 -25.30
C ILE A 329 -54.40 -4.39 -24.63
N ASP A 330 -55.41 -5.17 -24.25
CA ASP A 330 -56.59 -4.70 -23.52
C ASP A 330 -56.18 -3.99 -22.21
N ALA A 331 -56.62 -2.73 -22.05
CA ALA A 331 -56.30 -1.90 -20.90
C ALA A 331 -56.73 -2.52 -19.56
N ASN A 332 -57.75 -3.37 -19.56
CA ASN A 332 -58.19 -4.07 -18.35
C ASN A 332 -57.23 -5.20 -17.94
N VAL A 333 -56.57 -5.86 -18.91
CA VAL A 333 -55.54 -6.87 -18.64
C VAL A 333 -54.25 -6.23 -18.12
N VAL A 334 -53.94 -5.01 -18.58
CA VAL A 334 -52.83 -4.19 -18.05
C VAL A 334 -53.15 -3.71 -16.63
N ALA A 335 -54.39 -3.32 -16.34
CA ALA A 335 -54.82 -2.91 -15.01
C ALA A 335 -54.83 -4.08 -14.00
N GLU A 336 -55.38 -5.25 -14.37
CA GLU A 336 -55.35 -6.45 -13.51
C GLU A 336 -53.91 -6.97 -13.30
N LYS A 337 -53.03 -6.89 -14.31
CA LYS A 337 -51.60 -7.18 -14.14
C LYS A 337 -50.89 -6.11 -13.32
N ALA A 338 -51.21 -4.82 -13.43
CA ALA A 338 -50.62 -3.80 -12.58
C ALA A 338 -51.01 -3.98 -11.09
N GLU A 339 -52.23 -4.46 -10.83
CA GLU A 339 -52.74 -4.71 -9.48
C GLU A 339 -52.20 -6.01 -8.87
N ARG A 340 -51.98 -7.07 -9.68
CA ARG A 340 -51.30 -8.31 -9.24
C ARG A 340 -49.84 -8.14 -8.83
N TYR A 341 -49.19 -7.04 -9.24
CA TYR A 341 -47.75 -6.82 -9.07
C TYR A 341 -47.37 -5.72 -8.07
N ARG A 342 -48.34 -5.06 -7.41
CA ARG A 342 -48.05 -4.29 -6.18
C ARG A 342 -47.89 -5.24 -4.99
N LYS A 343 -46.76 -5.93 -4.90
CA LYS A 343 -46.37 -6.59 -3.65
C LYS A 343 -45.73 -5.56 -2.73
N THR A 344 -46.50 -5.05 -1.79
CA THR A 344 -45.96 -4.40 -0.60
C THR A 344 -45.06 -5.41 0.10
N ARG A 345 -43.75 -5.14 0.18
CA ARG A 345 -42.82 -5.97 0.94
C ARG A 345 -42.58 -5.32 2.29
N GLU A 346 -42.90 -6.04 3.35
CA GLU A 346 -42.45 -5.71 4.70
C GLU A 346 -40.92 -5.87 4.74
N LEU A 347 -40.21 -4.76 4.93
CA LEU A 347 -38.77 -4.76 5.11
C LEU A 347 -38.47 -4.55 6.60
N PRO A 348 -37.81 -5.50 7.29
CA PRO A 348 -37.33 -5.27 8.63
C PRO A 348 -36.21 -4.22 8.57
N LEU A 349 -36.49 -3.04 9.14
CA LEU A 349 -35.53 -1.98 9.39
C LEU A 349 -35.00 -2.17 10.80
N ILE A 350 -33.70 -2.41 10.91
CA ILE A 350 -33.00 -2.49 12.19
C ILE A 350 -32.48 -1.08 12.46
N GLU A 351 -33.08 -0.40 13.43
CA GLU A 351 -32.54 0.83 14.00
C GLU A 351 -31.71 0.50 15.23
N ARG A 352 -30.62 1.24 15.44
CA ARG A 352 -29.78 1.07 16.62
C ARG A 352 -30.21 2.07 17.69
N ALA A 353 -30.08 1.68 18.96
CA ALA A 353 -30.49 2.49 20.09
C ALA A 353 -29.67 3.78 20.28
N HIS A 354 -28.45 3.81 19.73
CA HIS A 354 -27.61 5.00 19.67
C HIS A 354 -27.12 5.20 18.23
N PRO A 355 -27.06 6.45 17.71
CA PRO A 355 -26.65 6.72 16.33
C PRO A 355 -25.27 6.17 16.01
N ASP A 356 -24.35 6.19 16.98
CA ASP A 356 -22.97 5.72 16.77
C ASP A 356 -22.80 4.23 17.01
N LEU A 357 -23.78 3.51 17.59
CA LEU A 357 -23.60 2.11 17.94
C LEU A 357 -23.22 1.27 16.71
N GLY A 358 -22.17 0.46 16.82
CA GLY A 358 -21.54 -0.31 15.75
C GLY A 358 -21.11 0.44 14.49
N ARG A 359 -20.90 1.75 14.59
CA ARG A 359 -20.27 2.59 13.57
C ARG A 359 -18.86 2.96 14.04
N LEU A 360 -17.83 2.33 13.49
CA LEU A 360 -16.44 2.56 13.88
C LEU A 360 -15.74 3.67 13.09
N GLY A 361 -16.29 4.03 11.95
CA GLY A 361 -15.85 5.12 11.09
C GLY A 361 -15.35 4.70 9.73
N VAL A 362 -15.03 5.70 8.91
CA VAL A 362 -14.43 5.54 7.58
C VAL A 362 -12.95 5.90 7.64
N PHE A 363 -12.12 4.96 7.19
CA PHE A 363 -10.68 5.08 7.04
C PHE A 363 -10.36 5.35 5.56
N TRP A 364 -10.29 6.64 5.21
CA TRP A 364 -10.03 7.07 3.84
C TRP A 364 -8.55 7.30 3.61
N HIS A 365 -7.91 6.34 2.96
CA HIS A 365 -6.48 6.35 2.72
C HIS A 365 -6.23 6.04 1.26
N THR A 366 -5.57 6.95 0.53
CA THR A 366 -5.38 6.86 -0.92
C THR A 366 -4.82 5.51 -1.36
N GLN A 367 -5.07 5.12 -2.60
CA GLN A 367 -4.56 3.86 -3.13
C GLN A 367 -3.03 3.84 -3.07
N GLY A 368 -2.47 2.79 -2.48
CA GLY A 368 -1.02 2.64 -2.29
C GLY A 368 -0.42 3.23 -1.04
N SER A 369 -1.23 3.82 -0.16
CA SER A 369 -0.77 4.30 1.14
C SER A 369 -0.48 3.18 2.17
N GLY A 370 -0.81 1.92 1.84
CA GLY A 370 -0.64 0.77 2.73
C GLY A 370 -1.89 0.34 3.51
N LYS A 371 -3.11 0.62 3.02
CA LYS A 371 -4.39 0.25 3.68
C LYS A 371 -4.46 -1.18 4.23
N SER A 372 -4.03 -2.17 3.46
CA SER A 372 -4.07 -3.58 3.90
C SER A 372 -3.19 -3.83 5.13
N TYR A 373 -2.06 -3.13 5.28
CA TYR A 373 -1.28 -3.17 6.52
C TYR A 373 -1.99 -2.43 7.66
N SER A 374 -2.63 -1.29 7.38
CA SER A 374 -3.44 -0.57 8.39
C SER A 374 -4.56 -1.46 8.96
N MET A 375 -5.17 -2.30 8.12
CA MET A 375 -6.15 -3.32 8.57
C MET A 375 -5.51 -4.32 9.54
N VAL A 376 -4.31 -4.83 9.24
CA VAL A 376 -3.59 -5.75 10.11
C VAL A 376 -3.22 -5.09 11.44
N PHE A 377 -2.66 -3.88 11.40
CA PHE A 377 -2.31 -3.09 12.59
C PHE A 377 -3.54 -2.81 13.47
N PHE A 378 -4.65 -2.40 12.86
CA PHE A 378 -5.92 -2.17 13.56
C PHE A 378 -6.39 -3.43 14.28
N ALA A 379 -6.50 -4.56 13.59
CA ALA A 379 -7.02 -5.78 14.19
C ALA A 379 -6.12 -6.30 15.32
N GLU A 380 -4.80 -6.29 15.14
CA GLU A 380 -3.87 -6.74 16.18
C GLU A 380 -3.84 -5.80 17.39
N LYS A 381 -3.87 -4.47 17.16
CA LYS A 381 -3.89 -3.50 18.25
C LYS A 381 -5.18 -3.61 19.07
N VAL A 382 -6.35 -3.66 18.43
CA VAL A 382 -7.64 -3.89 19.12
C VAL A 382 -7.54 -5.10 20.03
N ARG A 383 -7.01 -6.23 19.54
CA ARG A 383 -6.90 -7.45 20.34
C ARG A 383 -5.94 -7.38 21.53
N ARG A 384 -4.99 -6.44 21.52
CA ARG A 384 -3.99 -6.27 22.58
C ARG A 384 -4.43 -5.26 23.62
N VAL A 385 -5.18 -4.23 23.21
CA VAL A 385 -5.52 -3.09 24.08
C VAL A 385 -6.99 -3.07 24.50
N VAL A 386 -7.89 -3.68 23.72
CA VAL A 386 -9.33 -3.74 24.04
C VAL A 386 -9.66 -5.13 24.57
N PRO A 387 -10.21 -5.24 25.80
CA PRO A 387 -10.69 -6.51 26.32
C PRO A 387 -11.85 -7.05 25.48
N GLY A 388 -11.76 -8.30 25.05
CA GLY A 388 -12.83 -8.95 24.29
C GLY A 388 -12.34 -10.12 23.44
N ASN A 389 -13.26 -10.96 22.98
CA ASN A 389 -12.95 -12.08 22.09
C ASN A 389 -13.35 -11.77 20.65
N PHE A 390 -12.81 -10.67 20.13
CA PHE A 390 -13.22 -10.13 18.85
C PHE A 390 -13.02 -11.09 17.68
N THR A 391 -14.04 -11.19 16.85
CA THR A 391 -13.98 -11.81 15.53
C THR A 391 -13.86 -10.71 14.48
N PHE A 392 -12.78 -10.72 13.70
CA PHE A 392 -12.58 -9.80 12.58
C PHE A 392 -13.04 -10.45 11.28
N LEU A 393 -14.13 -9.95 10.71
CA LEU A 393 -14.64 -10.37 9.40
C LEU A 393 -14.11 -9.40 8.34
N VAL A 394 -13.07 -9.83 7.61
CA VAL A 394 -12.50 -9.10 6.48
C VAL A 394 -13.38 -9.34 5.26
N MET A 395 -13.91 -8.25 4.69
CA MET A 395 -14.85 -8.30 3.58
C MET A 395 -14.36 -7.51 2.38
N THR A 396 -14.48 -8.14 1.21
CA THR A 396 -14.08 -7.59 -0.10
C THR A 396 -15.21 -7.72 -1.12
N ASP A 397 -15.10 -7.04 -2.27
CA ASP A 397 -16.03 -7.16 -3.39
C ASP A 397 -15.54 -8.07 -4.53
N ARG A 398 -14.23 -8.38 -4.57
CA ARG A 398 -13.57 -9.13 -5.65
C ARG A 398 -12.60 -10.19 -5.13
N GLU A 399 -12.40 -11.25 -5.91
CA GLU A 399 -11.56 -12.39 -5.56
C GLU A 399 -10.06 -12.05 -5.50
N ASP A 400 -9.57 -11.26 -6.44
CA ASP A 400 -8.16 -10.82 -6.51
C ASP A 400 -7.77 -9.98 -5.27
N LEU A 401 -8.65 -9.07 -4.89
CA LEU A 401 -8.49 -8.24 -3.69
C LEU A 401 -8.57 -9.09 -2.40
N ASP A 402 -9.50 -10.05 -2.34
CA ASP A 402 -9.62 -11.00 -1.22
C ASP A 402 -8.32 -11.80 -1.05
N ASP A 403 -7.79 -12.33 -2.15
CA ASP A 403 -6.53 -13.08 -2.16
C ASP A 403 -5.33 -12.22 -1.72
N GLN A 404 -5.26 -10.97 -2.16
CA GLN A 404 -4.19 -10.06 -1.77
C GLN A 404 -4.22 -9.76 -0.28
N ILE A 405 -5.37 -9.34 0.26
CA ILE A 405 -5.50 -9.03 1.69
C ILE A 405 -5.27 -10.29 2.52
N TYR A 406 -5.82 -11.43 2.11
CA TYR A 406 -5.57 -12.71 2.76
C TYR A 406 -4.08 -13.04 2.84
N LYS A 407 -3.35 -12.93 1.72
CA LYS A 407 -1.89 -13.14 1.68
C LYS A 407 -1.14 -12.18 2.57
N THR A 408 -1.55 -10.92 2.69
CA THR A 408 -0.94 -9.96 3.63
C THR A 408 -1.14 -10.38 5.09
N PHE A 409 -2.34 -10.81 5.47
CA PHE A 409 -2.62 -11.27 6.84
C PHE A 409 -1.86 -12.57 7.19
N VAL A 410 -1.79 -13.52 6.26
CA VAL A 410 -1.02 -14.76 6.43
C VAL A 410 0.48 -14.48 6.45
N GLY A 411 0.97 -13.70 5.48
CA GLY A 411 2.38 -13.35 5.35
C GLY A 411 2.91 -12.55 6.53
N SER A 412 2.05 -11.77 7.20
CA SER A 412 2.39 -11.03 8.43
C SER A 412 2.38 -11.89 9.71
N GLY A 413 2.08 -13.20 9.61
CA GLY A 413 1.98 -14.12 10.74
C GLY A 413 0.73 -13.92 11.63
N VAL A 414 -0.20 -13.06 11.21
CA VAL A 414 -1.43 -12.75 11.98
C VAL A 414 -2.52 -13.79 11.73
N CYS A 415 -2.55 -14.35 10.53
CA CYS A 415 -3.39 -15.47 10.12
C CYS A 415 -2.55 -16.69 9.74
N SER A 416 -3.22 -17.82 9.51
CA SER A 416 -2.62 -19.03 8.95
C SER A 416 -3.31 -19.40 7.64
N GLU A 417 -2.72 -20.32 6.87
CA GLU A 417 -3.37 -20.87 5.67
C GLU A 417 -4.70 -21.59 5.97
N LYS A 418 -4.95 -21.91 7.24
CA LYS A 418 -6.19 -22.54 7.72
C LYS A 418 -7.25 -21.52 8.15
N THR A 419 -6.96 -20.22 8.11
CA THR A 419 -7.91 -19.18 8.49
C THR A 419 -9.16 -19.29 7.59
N PRO A 420 -10.38 -19.34 8.15
CA PRO A 420 -11.57 -19.61 7.35
C PRO A 420 -11.83 -18.56 6.26
N ARG A 421 -12.03 -19.06 5.04
CA ARG A 421 -12.53 -18.29 3.89
C ARG A 421 -13.86 -18.88 3.46
N ALA A 422 -14.93 -18.09 3.51
CA ALA A 422 -16.25 -18.60 3.16
C ALA A 422 -16.33 -18.92 1.66
N SER A 423 -16.67 -20.15 1.28
CA SER A 423 -16.83 -20.54 -0.14
C SER A 423 -18.23 -20.28 -0.69
N SER A 424 -19.23 -20.12 0.18
CA SER A 424 -20.63 -19.91 -0.20
C SER A 424 -21.41 -19.18 0.91
N ALA A 425 -22.62 -18.72 0.59
CA ALA A 425 -23.52 -18.12 1.58
C ALA A 425 -23.85 -19.06 2.75
N LYS A 426 -24.02 -20.37 2.48
CA LYS A 426 -24.29 -21.38 3.52
C LYS A 426 -23.06 -21.65 4.39
N ALA A 427 -21.87 -21.67 3.77
CA ALA A 427 -20.62 -21.79 4.51
C ALA A 427 -20.39 -20.57 5.41
N LEU A 428 -20.67 -19.37 4.92
CA LEU A 428 -20.56 -18.13 5.68
C LEU A 428 -21.46 -18.13 6.92
N GLU A 429 -22.74 -18.51 6.76
CA GLU A 429 -23.69 -18.63 7.87
C GLU A 429 -23.19 -19.61 8.95
N LYS A 430 -22.65 -20.77 8.53
CA LYS A 430 -22.05 -21.74 9.45
C LYS A 430 -20.84 -21.16 10.20
N LEU A 431 -19.92 -20.54 9.47
CA LEU A 431 -18.69 -19.97 10.04
C LEU A 431 -18.97 -18.84 11.03
N LEU A 432 -19.99 -18.00 10.78
CA LEU A 432 -20.39 -16.92 11.69
C LEU A 432 -21.07 -17.41 12.97
N GLY A 433 -21.59 -18.64 12.97
CA GLY A 433 -22.05 -19.34 14.18
C GLY A 433 -20.91 -19.94 15.01
N GLU A 434 -19.70 -20.03 14.46
CA GLU A 434 -18.50 -20.52 15.14
C GLU A 434 -17.67 -19.34 15.69
N ASN A 435 -16.71 -19.64 16.57
CA ASN A 435 -15.83 -18.63 17.13
C ASN A 435 -14.45 -18.66 16.45
N HIS A 436 -14.29 -17.79 15.46
CA HIS A 436 -13.03 -17.60 14.73
C HIS A 436 -12.46 -16.22 15.00
N ARG A 437 -11.14 -16.13 15.19
CA ARG A 437 -10.43 -14.84 15.37
C ARG A 437 -10.48 -13.98 14.12
N PHE A 438 -10.26 -14.59 12.95
CA PHE A 438 -10.29 -13.94 11.65
C PHE A 438 -11.12 -14.78 10.68
N MET A 439 -11.87 -14.11 9.81
CA MET A 439 -12.59 -14.74 8.71
C MET A 439 -12.56 -13.84 7.49
N PHE A 440 -12.49 -14.45 6.30
CA PHE A 440 -12.52 -13.72 5.03
C PHE A 440 -13.76 -14.10 4.23
N THR A 441 -14.39 -13.10 3.63
CA THR A 441 -15.61 -13.29 2.84
C THR A 441 -15.73 -12.24 1.75
N MET A 442 -16.57 -12.53 0.75
CA MET A 442 -16.95 -11.56 -0.27
C MET A 442 -18.38 -11.10 -0.05
N ILE A 443 -18.68 -9.84 -0.36
CA ILE A 443 -20.01 -9.24 -0.16
C ILE A 443 -21.13 -10.03 -0.88
N HIS A 444 -20.85 -10.62 -2.05
CA HIS A 444 -21.84 -11.40 -2.79
C HIS A 444 -22.29 -12.67 -2.05
N LYS A 445 -21.57 -13.12 -1.01
CA LYS A 445 -21.97 -14.29 -0.19
C LYS A 445 -23.15 -13.94 0.74
N PHE A 446 -23.54 -12.67 0.83
CA PHE A 446 -24.80 -12.21 1.42
C PHE A 446 -25.96 -12.11 0.41
N ARG A 447 -25.75 -12.50 -0.86
CA ARG A 447 -26.79 -12.54 -1.89
C ARG A 447 -27.76 -13.68 -1.59
N ARG A 448 -28.92 -13.33 -1.02
CA ARG A 448 -30.09 -14.22 -0.92
C ARG A 448 -31.32 -13.54 -1.48
N ASP A 449 -32.19 -14.32 -2.11
CA ASP A 449 -33.44 -13.82 -2.68
C ASP A 449 -34.44 -13.40 -1.61
N GLU A 450 -34.44 -14.13 -0.50
CA GLU A 450 -35.20 -13.84 0.71
C GLU A 450 -34.29 -13.30 1.82
N ILE A 451 -34.80 -12.32 2.56
CA ILE A 451 -34.13 -11.79 3.75
C ILE A 451 -34.04 -12.91 4.80
N PRO A 452 -32.88 -13.13 5.43
CA PRO A 452 -32.76 -14.15 6.48
C PRO A 452 -33.83 -13.94 7.56
N LYS A 453 -34.63 -14.97 7.83
CA LYS A 453 -35.65 -14.94 8.92
C LYS A 453 -35.01 -14.84 10.31
N LYS A 454 -33.73 -15.22 10.43
CA LYS A 454 -32.91 -15.10 11.63
C LYS A 454 -31.52 -14.54 11.27
N PRO A 455 -30.87 -13.78 12.16
CA PRO A 455 -29.47 -13.40 12.01
C PRO A 455 -28.56 -14.62 11.83
N TYR A 456 -27.43 -14.44 11.13
CA TYR A 456 -26.37 -15.47 11.08
C TYR A 456 -25.62 -15.52 12.41
N SER A 457 -25.49 -14.37 13.08
CA SER A 457 -24.91 -14.28 14.42
C SER A 457 -25.51 -13.10 15.17
N GLU A 458 -25.82 -13.30 16.46
CA GLU A 458 -26.29 -12.24 17.36
C GLU A 458 -25.16 -11.65 18.22
N ARG A 459 -23.94 -12.16 18.03
CA ARG A 459 -22.71 -11.71 18.71
C ARG A 459 -22.45 -10.22 18.47
N ASP A 460 -22.05 -9.53 19.52
CA ASP A 460 -21.69 -8.11 19.55
C ASP A 460 -20.17 -7.86 19.48
N ASP A 461 -19.36 -8.91 19.54
CA ASP A 461 -17.90 -8.91 19.44
C ASP A 461 -17.40 -9.17 18.00
N ILE A 462 -18.26 -9.03 16.98
CA ILE A 462 -17.86 -9.12 15.57
C ILE A 462 -17.56 -7.71 15.02
N ILE A 463 -16.34 -7.52 14.50
CA ILE A 463 -15.93 -6.32 13.77
C ILE A 463 -15.83 -6.66 12.28
N VAL A 464 -16.67 -6.03 11.46
CA VAL A 464 -16.65 -6.15 10.00
C VAL A 464 -15.74 -5.07 9.42
N MET A 465 -14.67 -5.50 8.76
CA MET A 465 -13.73 -4.63 8.07
C MET A 465 -13.99 -4.70 6.57
N SER A 466 -14.64 -3.67 6.04
CA SER A 466 -14.97 -3.62 4.61
C SER A 466 -13.87 -2.89 3.85
N ASP A 467 -13.22 -3.57 2.90
CA ASP A 467 -12.42 -2.88 1.89
C ASP A 467 -13.31 -2.37 0.74
N GLU A 468 -12.84 -1.33 0.05
CA GLU A 468 -13.61 -0.54 -0.93
C GLU A 468 -15.05 -0.26 -0.47
N ALA A 469 -15.13 0.27 0.74
CA ALA A 469 -16.35 0.55 1.49
C ALA A 469 -17.40 1.40 0.76
N HIS A 470 -17.10 2.04 -0.37
CA HIS A 470 -18.10 2.74 -1.17
C HIS A 470 -18.84 1.81 -2.16
N ARG A 471 -18.19 0.74 -2.66
CA ARG A 471 -18.79 -0.20 -3.63
C ARG A 471 -19.65 -1.27 -2.97
N THR A 472 -19.23 -1.72 -1.81
CA THR A 472 -19.83 -2.86 -1.08
C THR A 472 -21.14 -2.52 -0.37
N GLN A 473 -21.57 -1.26 -0.39
CA GLN A 473 -22.52 -0.74 0.60
C GLN A 473 -23.85 -0.22 0.03
N ALA A 474 -23.97 -0.17 -1.30
CA ALA A 474 -25.21 0.14 -1.97
C ALA A 474 -26.03 -1.14 -2.24
N GLY A 475 -27.35 -1.03 -2.07
CA GLY A 475 -28.30 -2.05 -2.52
C GLY A 475 -28.52 -3.24 -1.58
N LYS A 476 -29.00 -4.34 -2.17
CA LYS A 476 -29.57 -5.50 -1.46
C LYS A 476 -28.57 -6.22 -0.55
N LEU A 477 -27.29 -6.30 -0.94
CA LEU A 477 -26.27 -7.11 -0.24
C LEU A 477 -25.86 -6.50 1.11
N ALA A 478 -25.57 -5.20 1.13
CA ALA A 478 -25.21 -4.49 2.35
C ALA A 478 -26.34 -4.49 3.39
N ARG A 479 -27.60 -4.38 2.91
CA ARG A 479 -28.78 -4.55 3.76
C ARG A 479 -28.85 -5.97 4.32
N ASN A 480 -28.69 -6.99 3.50
CA ASN A 480 -28.72 -8.39 3.94
C ASN A 480 -27.62 -8.68 4.98
N MET A 481 -26.41 -8.14 4.79
CA MET A 481 -25.32 -8.25 5.75
C MET A 481 -25.67 -7.67 7.11
N ARG A 482 -26.24 -6.45 7.16
CA ARG A 482 -26.64 -5.80 8.42
C ARG A 482 -27.75 -6.55 9.14
N ILE A 483 -28.67 -7.17 8.40
CA ILE A 483 -29.70 -8.04 8.97
C ILE A 483 -29.09 -9.35 9.50
N ALA A 484 -28.09 -9.89 8.80
CA ALA A 484 -27.39 -11.10 9.20
C ALA A 484 -26.49 -10.90 10.44
N LEU A 485 -25.95 -9.69 10.64
CA LEU A 485 -25.01 -9.33 11.70
C LEU A 485 -25.47 -8.05 12.43
N PRO A 486 -26.59 -8.08 13.15
CA PRO A 486 -27.24 -6.87 13.62
C PRO A 486 -26.50 -6.18 14.77
N ASN A 487 -25.76 -6.94 15.60
CA ASN A 487 -24.98 -6.41 16.72
C ASN A 487 -23.51 -6.13 16.38
N ALA A 488 -23.07 -6.41 15.14
CA ALA A 488 -21.69 -6.20 14.73
C ALA A 488 -21.33 -4.70 14.64
N SER A 489 -20.03 -4.42 14.74
CA SER A 489 -19.45 -3.10 14.51
C SER A 489 -18.79 -3.04 13.14
N PHE A 490 -18.92 -1.92 12.44
CA PHE A 490 -18.49 -1.79 11.04
C PHE A 490 -17.46 -0.68 10.89
N ILE A 491 -16.32 -1.01 10.28
CA ILE A 491 -15.30 -0.05 9.84
C ILE A 491 -15.10 -0.17 8.32
N GLY A 492 -15.04 0.97 7.63
CA GLY A 492 -14.88 1.03 6.18
C GLY A 492 -13.50 1.52 5.79
N PHE A 493 -12.75 0.74 5.04
CA PHE A 493 -11.49 1.15 4.40
C PHE A 493 -11.77 1.51 2.95
N THR A 494 -11.29 2.66 2.49
CA THR A 494 -11.45 3.05 1.08
C THR A 494 -10.31 3.92 0.56
N GLY A 495 -9.93 3.71 -0.70
CA GLY A 495 -9.03 4.62 -1.42
C GLY A 495 -9.71 5.82 -2.07
N THR A 496 -11.02 5.70 -2.29
CA THR A 496 -11.78 6.58 -3.19
C THR A 496 -13.21 6.69 -2.67
N PRO A 497 -13.48 7.46 -1.60
CA PRO A 497 -14.84 7.68 -1.10
C PRO A 497 -15.71 8.40 -2.14
N LEU A 498 -17.02 8.15 -2.13
CA LEU A 498 -17.95 8.92 -2.96
C LEU A 498 -18.25 10.23 -2.24
N LEU A 499 -17.74 11.36 -2.72
CA LEU A 499 -17.81 12.66 -2.03
C LEU A 499 -19.02 13.53 -2.42
N HIS A 500 -19.83 13.11 -3.40
CA HIS A 500 -21.08 13.78 -3.81
C HIS A 500 -22.30 13.15 -3.11
N ASP A 501 -23.54 13.46 -3.52
CA ASP A 501 -24.87 13.10 -2.93
C ASP A 501 -25.07 11.67 -2.35
N THR A 502 -24.12 10.77 -2.58
CA THR A 502 -24.06 9.40 -2.05
C THR A 502 -23.17 9.21 -0.82
N ASP A 503 -22.36 10.20 -0.38
CA ASP A 503 -21.48 10.07 0.80
C ASP A 503 -22.25 9.76 2.09
N PHE A 504 -23.48 10.28 2.18
CA PHE A 504 -24.41 9.98 3.28
C PHE A 504 -24.64 8.47 3.46
N LEU A 505 -24.55 7.64 2.41
CA LEU A 505 -24.73 6.20 2.52
C LEU A 505 -23.56 5.53 3.25
N THR A 506 -22.33 5.92 2.92
CA THR A 506 -21.10 5.41 3.54
C THR A 506 -21.07 5.79 5.02
N GLN A 507 -21.28 7.09 5.31
CA GLN A 507 -21.27 7.58 6.69
C GLN A 507 -22.42 7.02 7.54
N ARG A 508 -23.59 6.76 6.93
CA ARG A 508 -24.72 6.11 7.62
C ARG A 508 -24.41 4.67 8.04
N ILE A 509 -23.51 3.98 7.35
CA ILE A 509 -23.16 2.59 7.66
C ILE A 509 -21.98 2.52 8.61
N PHE A 510 -20.92 3.27 8.33
CA PHE A 510 -19.67 3.17 9.09
C PHE A 510 -19.49 4.24 10.14
N GLY A 511 -20.12 5.42 10.01
CA GLY A 511 -19.86 6.59 10.85
C GLY A 511 -19.04 7.65 10.12
N SER A 512 -18.57 8.65 10.87
CA SER A 512 -17.72 9.72 10.35
C SER A 512 -16.35 9.22 9.89
N TYR A 513 -15.61 10.05 9.14
CA TYR A 513 -14.24 9.77 8.78
C TYR A 513 -13.34 9.82 10.03
N VAL A 514 -12.72 8.69 10.38
CA VAL A 514 -11.79 8.59 11.53
C VAL A 514 -10.36 8.96 11.15
N SER A 515 -10.01 8.79 9.87
CA SER A 515 -8.70 9.16 9.35
C SER A 515 -8.80 9.41 7.84
N THR A 516 -8.19 10.51 7.40
CA THR A 516 -8.18 10.95 6.01
C THR A 516 -6.74 11.21 5.57
N TYR A 517 -6.25 10.33 4.70
CA TYR A 517 -4.97 10.41 4.02
C TYR A 517 -5.21 10.43 2.51
N ASN A 518 -5.51 11.62 2.01
CA ASN A 518 -5.95 11.83 0.63
C ASN A 518 -4.78 11.85 -0.37
N PHE A 519 -5.09 12.07 -1.65
CA PHE A 519 -4.10 12.04 -2.73
C PHE A 519 -3.02 13.12 -2.56
N LYS A 520 -3.44 14.36 -2.29
CA LYS A 520 -2.52 15.51 -2.12
C LYS A 520 -1.57 15.31 -0.95
N ARG A 521 -2.09 14.87 0.20
CA ARG A 521 -1.27 14.58 1.39
C ARG A 521 -0.25 13.48 1.12
N ALA A 522 -0.63 12.44 0.37
CA ALA A 522 0.30 11.37 0.01
C ALA A 522 1.44 11.83 -0.91
N GLU A 523 1.15 12.76 -1.83
CA GLU A 523 2.15 13.39 -2.69
C GLU A 523 3.10 14.30 -1.90
N GLU A 524 2.57 15.21 -1.08
CA GLU A 524 3.34 16.10 -0.20
C GLU A 524 4.23 15.32 0.79
N ASP A 525 3.73 14.15 1.19
CA ASP A 525 4.44 13.27 2.10
C ASP A 525 5.54 12.46 1.39
N GLY A 526 5.53 12.38 0.05
CA GLY A 526 6.43 11.55 -0.75
C GLY A 526 6.06 10.05 -0.70
N ALA A 527 4.86 9.73 -0.23
CA ALA A 527 4.34 8.36 -0.20
C ALA A 527 3.87 7.88 -1.59
N THR A 528 3.59 8.81 -2.49
CA THR A 528 3.28 8.62 -3.92
C THR A 528 4.01 9.65 -4.76
N VAL A 529 4.31 9.33 -6.01
CA VAL A 529 4.87 10.29 -6.98
C VAL A 529 3.77 11.10 -7.65
N LYS A 530 4.13 12.29 -8.16
CA LYS A 530 3.21 13.17 -8.88
C LYS A 530 2.66 12.49 -10.14
N LEU A 531 1.45 12.86 -10.55
CA LEU A 531 0.89 12.46 -11.84
C LEU A 531 1.03 13.60 -12.86
N VAL A 532 1.59 13.28 -14.02
CA VAL A 532 1.65 14.17 -15.18
C VAL A 532 0.63 13.68 -16.20
N TYR A 533 -0.12 14.59 -16.79
CA TYR A 533 -1.18 14.25 -17.74
C TYR A 533 -0.87 14.79 -19.13
N GLU A 534 -1.07 13.95 -20.14
CA GLU A 534 -0.93 14.30 -21.54
C GLU A 534 -2.22 14.05 -22.32
N ASN A 535 -2.87 15.12 -22.78
CA ASN A 535 -4.03 15.05 -23.67
C ASN A 535 -3.57 14.83 -25.12
N ARG A 536 -3.24 13.58 -25.47
CA ARG A 536 -2.78 13.24 -26.83
C ARG A 536 -3.95 13.04 -27.80
N GLY A 537 -5.13 12.68 -27.30
CA GLY A 537 -6.36 12.60 -28.10
C GLY A 537 -6.68 13.91 -28.82
N GLU A 538 -6.46 15.05 -28.17
CA GLU A 538 -6.61 16.38 -28.80
C GLU A 538 -5.52 16.69 -29.82
N LYS A 539 -4.25 16.40 -29.52
CA LYS A 539 -3.12 16.57 -30.45
C LYS A 539 -3.30 15.73 -31.72
N LEU A 540 -3.91 14.55 -31.57
CA LEU A 540 -4.29 13.67 -32.66
C LEU A 540 -5.67 14.01 -33.26
N GLY A 541 -6.34 15.09 -32.87
CA GLY A 541 -7.66 15.44 -33.44
C GLY A 541 -8.70 14.32 -33.35
N LEU A 542 -8.64 13.48 -32.30
CA LEU A 542 -9.54 12.35 -32.05
C LEU A 542 -10.75 12.74 -31.18
N ARG A 543 -10.82 14.00 -30.74
CA ARG A 543 -11.69 14.46 -29.65
C ARG A 543 -13.15 14.64 -30.09
N ARG A 544 -14.09 14.03 -29.34
CA ARG A 544 -15.51 14.40 -29.29
C ARG A 544 -16.03 14.36 -27.85
N ILE A 545 -16.01 15.50 -27.17
CA ILE A 545 -16.23 15.64 -25.71
C ILE A 545 -17.60 15.10 -25.28
N ASP A 546 -18.67 15.46 -26.02
CA ASP A 546 -20.06 15.17 -25.63
C ASP A 546 -20.40 13.67 -25.60
N LEU A 547 -19.66 12.85 -26.35
CA LEU A 547 -19.88 11.40 -26.41
C LEU A 547 -19.28 10.69 -25.20
N ASN A 548 -18.19 11.19 -24.63
CA ASN A 548 -17.44 10.48 -23.60
C ASN A 548 -18.15 10.44 -22.26
N ASP A 549 -18.79 11.53 -21.84
CA ASP A 549 -19.48 11.59 -20.55
C ASP A 549 -20.73 10.69 -20.55
N ALA A 550 -21.49 10.69 -21.65
CA ALA A 550 -22.63 9.80 -21.82
C ALA A 550 -22.23 8.31 -21.89
N ILE A 551 -21.07 8.00 -22.49
CA ILE A 551 -20.52 6.64 -22.52
C ILE A 551 -20.09 6.23 -21.11
N ALA A 552 -19.32 7.08 -20.41
CA ALA A 552 -18.86 6.81 -19.06
C ALA A 552 -20.03 6.61 -18.09
N GLU A 553 -21.11 7.39 -18.25
CA GLU A 553 -22.35 7.23 -17.49
C GLU A 553 -23.01 5.87 -17.69
N LYS A 554 -23.27 5.50 -18.94
CA LYS A 554 -23.89 4.20 -19.24
C LYS A 554 -23.03 3.02 -18.81
N VAL A 555 -21.72 3.14 -18.90
CA VAL A 555 -20.76 2.11 -18.44
C VAL A 555 -20.81 1.97 -16.91
N GLU A 556 -20.91 3.08 -16.18
CA GLU A 556 -20.99 3.07 -14.71
C GLU A 556 -22.36 2.63 -14.18
N GLU A 557 -23.47 3.15 -14.74
CA GLU A 557 -24.85 2.80 -14.36
C GLU A 557 -25.14 1.31 -14.52
N ALA A 558 -24.62 0.72 -15.58
CA ALA A 558 -24.85 -0.68 -15.86
C ALA A 558 -24.00 -1.60 -14.92
N ASN A 559 -23.10 -1.02 -14.12
CA ASN A 559 -22.22 -1.71 -13.15
C ASN A 559 -21.59 -2.98 -13.76
N LEU A 560 -21.16 -2.85 -15.01
CA LEU A 560 -20.84 -3.98 -15.87
C LEU A 560 -19.40 -4.43 -15.68
N ASP A 561 -19.23 -5.74 -15.71
CA ASP A 561 -18.00 -6.30 -16.22
C ASP A 561 -17.90 -5.87 -17.69
N VAL A 562 -17.01 -4.90 -17.96
CA VAL A 562 -16.93 -4.16 -19.24
C VAL A 562 -16.31 -5.02 -20.37
N ASP A 563 -16.39 -6.33 -20.20
CA ASP A 563 -15.71 -7.35 -20.99
C ASP A 563 -16.61 -7.94 -22.08
N GLU A 564 -17.85 -7.46 -22.23
CA GLU A 564 -18.82 -7.89 -23.25
C GLU A 564 -18.98 -6.86 -24.37
N MET A 565 -18.34 -7.11 -25.51
CA MET A 565 -18.43 -6.28 -26.72
C MET A 565 -19.88 -6.02 -27.13
N ALA A 566 -20.70 -7.08 -27.21
CA ALA A 566 -22.10 -6.97 -27.62
C ALA A 566 -22.94 -6.08 -26.70
N LYS A 567 -22.59 -6.03 -25.40
CA LYS A 567 -23.29 -5.21 -24.42
C LYS A 567 -22.93 -3.75 -24.57
N LEU A 568 -21.64 -3.46 -24.78
CA LEU A 568 -21.16 -2.11 -25.09
C LEU A 568 -21.73 -1.60 -26.40
N GLU A 569 -21.71 -2.41 -27.45
CA GLU A 569 -22.31 -2.07 -28.75
C GLU A 569 -23.80 -1.72 -28.59
N LYS A 570 -24.56 -2.54 -27.85
CA LYS A 570 -25.97 -2.27 -27.54
C LYS A 570 -26.19 -0.99 -26.73
N LEU A 571 -25.32 -0.70 -25.76
CA LEU A 571 -25.44 0.47 -24.87
C LEU A 571 -25.03 1.77 -25.57
N LEU A 572 -23.97 1.71 -26.38
CA LEU A 572 -23.28 2.88 -26.93
C LEU A 572 -23.67 3.16 -28.39
N GLY A 573 -24.17 2.17 -29.13
CA GLY A 573 -24.63 2.33 -30.51
C GLY A 573 -23.56 2.96 -31.42
N LYS A 574 -23.92 4.01 -32.17
CA LYS A 574 -23.01 4.73 -33.08
C LYS A 574 -21.73 5.25 -32.39
N SER A 575 -21.78 5.51 -31.10
CA SER A 575 -20.61 5.97 -30.34
C SER A 575 -19.53 4.88 -30.25
N TYR A 576 -19.92 3.61 -30.22
CA TYR A 576 -19.00 2.48 -30.21
C TYR A 576 -18.23 2.37 -31.54
N GLU A 577 -18.92 2.53 -32.67
CA GLU A 577 -18.31 2.53 -34.02
C GLU A 577 -17.25 3.63 -34.16
N VAL A 578 -17.50 4.81 -33.61
CA VAL A 578 -16.57 5.95 -33.66
C VAL A 578 -15.30 5.69 -32.83
N ILE A 579 -15.44 5.17 -31.61
CA ILE A 579 -14.29 4.91 -30.72
C ILE A 579 -13.43 3.76 -31.26
N THR A 580 -14.05 2.76 -31.86
CA THR A 580 -13.38 1.55 -32.36
C THR A 580 -13.04 1.60 -33.86
N ALA A 581 -13.15 2.78 -34.49
CA ALA A 581 -12.84 2.97 -35.91
C ALA A 581 -11.37 2.67 -36.24
N ASP A 582 -11.11 1.98 -37.36
CA ASP A 582 -9.76 1.56 -37.75
C ASP A 582 -8.78 2.74 -37.87
N GLU A 583 -9.19 3.83 -38.53
CA GLU A 583 -8.35 5.03 -38.69
C GLU A 583 -7.93 5.63 -37.33
N ARG A 584 -8.84 5.65 -36.36
CA ARG A 584 -8.57 6.12 -35.00
C ARG A 584 -7.57 5.21 -34.30
N LEU A 585 -7.81 3.89 -34.33
CA LEU A 585 -6.92 2.91 -33.69
C LEU A 585 -5.52 2.91 -34.33
N ASP A 586 -5.40 3.11 -35.63
CA ASP A 586 -4.11 3.21 -36.31
C ASP A 586 -3.31 4.44 -35.89
N ARG A 587 -3.97 5.58 -35.69
CA ARG A 587 -3.33 6.80 -35.18
C ARG A 587 -2.89 6.65 -33.73
N ILE A 588 -3.70 6.01 -32.89
CA ILE A 588 -3.34 5.70 -31.50
C ILE A 588 -2.16 4.72 -31.46
N ALA A 589 -2.16 3.68 -32.29
CA ALA A 589 -1.07 2.70 -32.33
C ALA A 589 0.26 3.33 -32.77
N GLU A 590 0.23 4.22 -33.75
CA GLU A 590 1.41 4.98 -34.18
C GLU A 590 1.95 5.85 -33.04
N ASP A 591 1.10 6.69 -32.44
CA ASP A 591 1.50 7.57 -31.36
C ASP A 591 2.00 6.80 -30.12
N PHE A 592 1.33 5.70 -29.78
CA PHE A 592 1.73 4.81 -28.69
C PHE A 592 3.15 4.29 -28.88
N VAL A 593 3.49 3.77 -30.07
CA VAL A 593 4.84 3.25 -30.35
C VAL A 593 5.89 4.37 -30.30
N GLN A 594 5.58 5.54 -30.87
CA GLN A 594 6.48 6.69 -30.82
C GLN A 594 6.74 7.13 -29.38
N HIS A 595 5.69 7.24 -28.57
CA HIS A 595 5.79 7.67 -27.18
C HIS A 595 6.48 6.64 -26.27
N CYS A 596 6.07 5.38 -26.34
CA CYS A 596 6.69 4.29 -25.58
C CYS A 596 8.18 4.21 -25.85
N SER A 597 8.59 4.24 -27.12
CA SER A 597 10.01 4.15 -27.46
C SER A 597 10.81 5.34 -26.93
N ALA A 598 10.23 6.55 -26.88
CA ALA A 598 10.91 7.73 -26.34
C ALA A 598 11.14 7.64 -24.81
N ARG A 599 10.36 6.79 -24.13
CA ARG A 599 10.37 6.60 -22.68
C ARG A 599 11.06 5.29 -22.26
N TRP A 600 11.99 4.77 -23.07
CA TRP A 600 12.63 3.46 -22.87
C TRP A 600 13.42 3.32 -21.56
N GLU A 601 13.93 4.41 -20.99
CA GLU A 601 14.62 4.45 -19.68
C GLU A 601 13.65 4.46 -18.49
N THR A 602 12.34 4.56 -18.76
CA THR A 602 11.32 4.60 -17.71
C THR A 602 10.65 3.24 -17.57
N GLY A 603 10.05 2.98 -16.40
CA GLY A 603 9.50 1.67 -16.05
C GLY A 603 8.34 1.16 -16.95
N LYS A 604 7.57 0.20 -16.43
CA LYS A 604 6.55 -0.54 -17.19
C LYS A 604 5.44 0.37 -17.73
N MET A 605 4.77 -0.09 -18.79
CA MET A 605 3.72 0.65 -19.48
C MET A 605 2.45 -0.19 -19.63
N MET A 606 1.29 0.45 -19.50
CA MET A 606 0.00 -0.23 -19.63
C MET A 606 -0.94 0.56 -20.55
N LEU A 607 -1.54 -0.12 -21.53
CA LEU A 607 -2.55 0.42 -22.44
C LEU A 607 -3.93 -0.13 -22.10
N VAL A 608 -4.87 0.75 -21.79
CA VAL A 608 -6.24 0.42 -21.40
C VAL A 608 -7.17 0.65 -22.58
N CYS A 609 -7.75 -0.42 -23.12
CA CYS A 609 -8.71 -0.37 -24.22
C CYS A 609 -10.16 -0.45 -23.71
N ILE A 610 -11.10 -0.05 -24.57
CA ILE A 610 -12.52 -0.05 -24.24
C ILE A 610 -13.11 -1.45 -24.03
N ASP A 611 -12.65 -2.44 -24.80
CA ASP A 611 -13.08 -3.84 -24.75
C ASP A 611 -11.95 -4.81 -25.16
N LYS A 612 -12.23 -6.12 -25.04
CA LYS A 612 -11.30 -7.22 -25.34
C LYS A 612 -10.89 -7.32 -26.81
N VAL A 613 -11.80 -7.07 -27.74
CA VAL A 613 -11.55 -7.13 -29.18
C VAL A 613 -10.66 -5.95 -29.58
N THR A 614 -10.90 -4.78 -29.02
CA THR A 614 -10.06 -3.59 -29.21
C THR A 614 -8.65 -3.83 -28.69
N CYS A 615 -8.44 -4.55 -27.57
CA CYS A 615 -7.10 -4.97 -27.14
C CYS A 615 -6.37 -5.79 -28.21
N ALA A 616 -7.05 -6.77 -28.81
CA ALA A 616 -6.49 -7.60 -29.88
C ALA A 616 -6.15 -6.79 -31.13
N ARG A 617 -7.08 -5.93 -31.58
CA ARG A 617 -6.89 -5.05 -32.74
C ARG A 617 -5.75 -4.05 -32.54
N MET A 618 -5.56 -3.56 -31.31
CA MET A 618 -4.43 -2.70 -30.96
C MET A 618 -3.11 -3.48 -30.94
N TYR A 619 -3.10 -4.69 -30.40
CA TYR A 619 -1.91 -5.54 -30.43
C TYR A 619 -1.41 -5.78 -31.86
N GLU A 620 -2.30 -6.17 -32.78
CA GLU A 620 -1.95 -6.41 -34.19
C GLU A 620 -1.40 -5.16 -34.89
N ARG A 621 -1.83 -3.98 -34.47
CA ARG A 621 -1.34 -2.70 -35.01
C ARG A 621 -0.01 -2.27 -34.41
N ILE A 622 0.21 -2.55 -33.12
CA ILE A 622 1.40 -2.13 -32.37
C ILE A 622 2.60 -2.97 -32.78
N ILE A 623 2.49 -4.30 -32.83
CA ILE A 623 3.64 -5.19 -33.08
C ILE A 623 4.44 -4.86 -34.35
N PRO A 624 3.84 -4.69 -35.55
CA PRO A 624 4.62 -4.35 -36.74
C PRO A 624 5.25 -2.96 -36.65
N ARG A 625 4.54 -1.97 -36.08
CA ARG A 625 5.05 -0.60 -35.89
C ARG A 625 6.20 -0.56 -34.88
N TRP A 626 6.12 -1.35 -33.82
CA TRP A 626 7.18 -1.50 -32.83
C TRP A 626 8.48 -1.99 -33.47
N LYS A 627 8.40 -3.06 -34.27
CA LYS A 627 9.55 -3.60 -35.01
C LYS A 627 10.11 -2.60 -36.03
N ALA A 628 9.23 -1.91 -36.76
CA ALA A 628 9.63 -0.89 -37.71
C ALA A 628 10.36 0.28 -37.01
N LYS A 629 9.87 0.70 -35.84
CA LYS A 629 10.48 1.77 -35.04
C LYS A 629 11.83 1.36 -34.45
N ALA A 630 11.95 0.13 -33.92
CA ALA A 630 13.21 -0.41 -33.43
C ALA A 630 14.27 -0.43 -34.54
N LYS A 631 13.87 -0.88 -35.75
CA LYS A 631 14.73 -0.83 -36.93
C LYS A 631 15.13 0.61 -37.28
N GLN A 632 14.17 1.54 -37.33
CA GLN A 632 14.46 2.94 -37.62
C GLN A 632 15.51 3.52 -36.67
N ILE A 633 15.35 3.30 -35.35
CA ILE A 633 16.28 3.80 -34.33
C ILE A 633 17.68 3.18 -34.52
N ARG A 634 17.75 1.90 -34.90
CA ARG A 634 19.01 1.23 -35.20
C ARG A 634 19.68 1.80 -36.46
N ASP A 635 18.91 2.06 -37.50
CA ASP A 635 19.40 2.71 -38.72
C ASP A 635 19.92 4.14 -38.41
N ASP A 636 19.24 4.88 -37.52
CA ASP A 636 19.70 6.19 -37.04
C ASP A 636 21.04 6.07 -36.26
N ALA A 637 21.17 5.05 -35.39
CA ALA A 637 22.41 4.76 -34.66
C ALA A 637 23.58 4.45 -35.61
N ASP A 638 23.33 3.67 -36.66
CA ASP A 638 24.31 3.38 -37.71
C ASP A 638 24.75 4.66 -38.45
N GLY A 639 23.85 5.63 -38.62
CA GLY A 639 24.17 6.97 -39.12
C GLY A 639 25.17 7.72 -38.23
N PHE A 640 24.94 7.73 -36.91
CA PHE A 640 25.87 8.33 -35.94
C PHE A 640 27.23 7.63 -35.93
N LYS A 641 27.26 6.31 -36.06
CA LYS A 641 28.50 5.53 -36.17
C LYS A 641 29.34 5.93 -37.39
N GLN A 642 28.69 6.20 -38.52
CA GLN A 642 29.37 6.70 -39.73
C GLN A 642 29.90 8.13 -39.52
N ALA A 643 29.10 9.00 -38.89
CA ALA A 643 29.51 10.37 -38.57
C ALA A 643 30.70 10.42 -37.59
N GLU A 644 30.70 9.56 -36.56
CA GLU A 644 31.80 9.40 -35.61
C GLU A 644 33.09 8.95 -36.30
N ALA A 645 33.00 8.02 -37.25
CA ALA A 645 34.15 7.57 -38.03
C ALA A 645 34.72 8.68 -38.93
N ALA A 646 33.89 9.64 -39.35
CA ALA A 646 34.29 10.79 -40.16
C ALA A 646 34.76 12.00 -39.33
N ALA A 647 34.44 12.05 -38.03
CA ALA A 647 34.82 13.14 -37.14
C ALA A 647 36.33 13.13 -36.85
N THR A 648 36.94 14.32 -36.90
CA THR A 648 38.38 14.52 -36.65
C THR A 648 38.65 15.15 -35.28
N ASP A 649 37.68 15.87 -34.73
CA ASP A 649 37.74 16.46 -33.40
C ASP A 649 37.35 15.43 -32.32
N ALA A 650 38.14 15.38 -31.24
CA ALA A 650 37.97 14.38 -30.19
C ALA A 650 36.66 14.57 -29.39
N ILE A 651 36.27 15.83 -29.14
CA ILE A 651 35.06 16.17 -28.39
C ILE A 651 33.82 15.81 -29.22
N ALA A 652 33.81 16.18 -30.50
CA ALA A 652 32.74 15.81 -31.43
C ALA A 652 32.60 14.29 -31.58
N LYS A 653 33.72 13.57 -31.62
CA LYS A 653 33.71 12.10 -31.71
C LYS A 653 33.12 11.44 -30.47
N GLU A 654 33.47 11.94 -29.28
CA GLU A 654 32.91 11.44 -28.01
C GLU A 654 31.40 11.69 -27.93
N ALA A 655 30.93 12.90 -28.28
CA ALA A 655 29.51 13.22 -28.30
C ALA A 655 28.70 12.35 -29.29
N LEU A 656 29.26 12.08 -30.48
CA LEU A 656 28.63 11.20 -31.47
C LEU A 656 28.57 9.74 -31.01
N ALA A 657 29.63 9.26 -30.35
CA ALA A 657 29.68 7.92 -29.77
C ALA A 657 28.64 7.74 -28.67
N GLU A 658 28.47 8.74 -27.80
CA GLU A 658 27.44 8.73 -26.74
C GLU A 658 26.02 8.66 -27.33
N GLN A 659 25.72 9.46 -28.37
CA GLN A 659 24.43 9.41 -29.06
C GLN A 659 24.18 8.06 -29.74
N ARG A 660 25.20 7.52 -30.42
CA ARG A 660 25.15 6.19 -31.04
C ARG A 660 24.81 5.11 -30.01
N ASP A 661 25.55 5.08 -28.90
CA ASP A 661 25.39 4.06 -27.86
C ASP A 661 24.01 4.13 -27.20
N LYS A 662 23.50 5.35 -26.97
CA LYS A 662 22.15 5.58 -26.47
C LYS A 662 21.08 5.05 -27.43
N LEU A 663 21.23 5.25 -28.74
CA LEU A 663 20.26 4.76 -29.74
C LEU A 663 20.31 3.23 -29.90
N TYR A 664 21.50 2.61 -29.89
CA TYR A 664 21.59 1.14 -29.89
C TYR A 664 20.94 0.55 -28.64
N ALA A 665 21.23 1.09 -27.44
CA ALA A 665 20.62 0.63 -26.20
C ALA A 665 19.08 0.73 -26.25
N ARG A 666 18.54 1.81 -26.80
CA ARG A 666 17.10 1.99 -27.03
C ARG A 666 16.54 0.95 -28.01
N ALA A 667 17.21 0.68 -29.12
CA ALA A 667 16.77 -0.31 -30.10
C ALA A 667 16.77 -1.73 -29.51
N ASP A 668 17.82 -2.08 -28.77
CA ASP A 668 17.94 -3.39 -28.11
C ASP A 668 16.87 -3.56 -27.02
N TRP A 669 16.62 -2.51 -26.23
CA TRP A 669 15.51 -2.49 -25.27
C TRP A 669 14.16 -2.74 -25.97
N MET A 670 13.93 -2.13 -27.13
CA MET A 670 12.70 -2.36 -27.90
C MET A 670 12.60 -3.80 -28.39
N ASP A 671 13.68 -4.38 -28.90
CA ASP A 671 13.70 -5.76 -29.40
C ASP A 671 13.50 -6.80 -28.30
N GLU A 672 14.04 -6.55 -27.11
CA GLU A 672 13.83 -7.39 -25.93
C GLU A 672 12.43 -7.25 -25.33
N THR A 673 11.73 -6.15 -25.60
CA THR A 673 10.45 -5.85 -24.94
C THR A 673 9.36 -6.84 -25.36
N LEU A 674 8.84 -7.58 -24.38
CA LEU A 674 7.64 -8.37 -24.53
C LEU A 674 6.41 -7.49 -24.34
N ILE A 675 5.53 -7.51 -25.34
CA ILE A 675 4.20 -6.90 -25.33
C ILE A 675 3.18 -8.03 -25.24
N GLN A 676 2.25 -7.95 -24.30
CA GLN A 676 1.27 -9.02 -24.08
C GLN A 676 -0.11 -8.46 -23.72
N ILE A 677 -1.15 -9.08 -24.28
CA ILE A 677 -2.55 -8.79 -23.92
C ILE A 677 -2.89 -9.53 -22.63
N ILE A 678 -3.52 -8.84 -21.68
CA ILE A 678 -3.99 -9.37 -20.40
C ILE A 678 -5.47 -9.01 -20.25
N ILE A 679 -6.34 -9.95 -20.60
CA ILE A 679 -7.80 -9.83 -20.58
C ILE A 679 -8.42 -11.12 -20.04
N SER A 680 -9.63 -11.06 -19.48
CA SER A 680 -10.27 -12.24 -18.88
C SER A 680 -10.70 -13.26 -19.95
N GLU A 681 -10.74 -14.55 -19.61
CA GLU A 681 -11.17 -15.64 -20.51
C GLU A 681 -12.70 -15.84 -20.44
N GLN A 682 -13.34 -16.01 -21.59
CA GLN A 682 -14.77 -16.31 -21.69
C GLN A 682 -15.05 -17.52 -22.58
N GLN A 683 -16.18 -18.19 -22.31
CA GLN A 683 -16.61 -19.35 -23.10
C GLN A 683 -16.94 -18.92 -24.54
N GLY A 684 -16.34 -19.59 -25.52
CA GLY A 684 -16.59 -19.31 -26.95
C GLY A 684 -15.79 -18.15 -27.54
N GLU A 685 -14.94 -17.47 -26.77
CA GLU A 685 -14.18 -16.29 -27.21
C GLU A 685 -13.28 -16.56 -28.42
N VAL A 686 -12.77 -17.79 -28.58
CA VAL A 686 -11.87 -18.15 -29.69
C VAL A 686 -12.57 -17.95 -31.03
N ALA A 687 -13.86 -18.27 -31.12
CA ALA A 687 -14.64 -18.05 -32.33
C ALA A 687 -14.90 -16.56 -32.57
N GLU A 688 -15.04 -15.78 -31.51
CA GLU A 688 -15.24 -14.32 -31.56
C GLU A 688 -13.99 -13.60 -32.06
N PHE A 689 -12.82 -13.85 -31.46
CA PHE A 689 -11.54 -13.27 -31.89
C PHE A 689 -11.18 -13.66 -33.33
N LYS A 690 -11.52 -14.89 -33.75
CA LYS A 690 -11.29 -15.35 -35.12
C LYS A 690 -12.06 -14.52 -36.16
N LYS A 691 -13.23 -13.95 -35.82
CA LYS A 691 -13.96 -13.03 -36.71
C LYS A 691 -13.17 -11.76 -37.02
N TRP A 692 -12.27 -11.39 -36.12
CA TRP A 692 -11.37 -10.25 -36.22
C TRP A 692 -9.95 -10.66 -36.66
N ASN A 693 -9.80 -11.87 -37.22
CA ASN A 693 -8.53 -12.43 -37.69
C ASN A 693 -7.44 -12.56 -36.60
N PHE A 694 -7.84 -12.60 -35.32
CA PHE A 694 -6.91 -12.69 -34.20
C PHE A 694 -6.88 -14.09 -33.58
N ASP A 695 -5.69 -14.65 -33.34
CA ASP A 695 -5.52 -15.89 -32.58
C ASP A 695 -5.18 -15.60 -31.11
N ILE A 696 -6.18 -15.73 -30.24
CA ILE A 696 -6.03 -15.50 -28.80
C ILE A 696 -5.29 -16.65 -28.08
N LYS A 697 -5.17 -17.85 -28.69
CA LYS A 697 -4.65 -19.05 -28.01
C LYS A 697 -3.22 -18.90 -27.48
N PRO A 698 -2.24 -18.34 -28.22
CA PRO A 698 -0.88 -18.17 -27.71
C PRO A 698 -0.85 -17.24 -26.49
N HIS A 699 -1.66 -16.18 -26.51
CA HIS A 699 -1.78 -15.24 -25.40
C HIS A 699 -2.42 -15.91 -24.17
N ARG A 700 -3.41 -16.80 -24.36
CA ARG A 700 -3.99 -17.58 -23.26
C ARG A 700 -2.99 -18.55 -22.65
N ALA A 701 -2.18 -19.21 -23.46
CA ALA A 701 -1.13 -20.10 -22.97
C ALA A 701 -0.15 -19.32 -22.07
N ILE A 702 0.27 -18.11 -22.47
CA ILE A 702 1.12 -17.24 -21.65
C ILE A 702 0.42 -16.83 -20.34
N ILE A 703 -0.86 -16.42 -20.39
CA ILE A 703 -1.60 -16.02 -19.18
C ILE A 703 -1.74 -17.19 -18.18
N LYS A 704 -2.01 -18.40 -18.68
CA LYS A 704 -2.21 -19.60 -17.83
C LYS A 704 -0.91 -20.21 -17.32
N GLU A 705 0.10 -20.27 -18.17
CA GLU A 705 1.31 -21.04 -17.90
C GLU A 705 2.52 -20.16 -17.55
N GLY A 706 2.42 -18.84 -17.78
CA GLY A 706 3.51 -17.89 -17.58
C GLY A 706 4.55 -17.86 -18.70
N PHE A 707 5.52 -16.95 -18.57
CA PHE A 707 6.67 -16.85 -19.48
C PHE A 707 7.71 -17.93 -19.15
N ALA A 708 8.31 -18.50 -20.18
CA ALA A 708 9.41 -19.44 -20.01
C ALA A 708 10.67 -18.68 -19.54
N THR A 709 11.38 -19.24 -18.57
CA THR A 709 12.71 -18.77 -18.15
C THR A 709 13.78 -19.72 -18.70
N GLY A 710 15.02 -19.25 -18.83
CA GLY A 710 16.14 -20.04 -19.39
C GLY A 710 16.42 -21.37 -18.67
N ASN A 711 15.89 -21.57 -17.45
CA ASN A 711 16.13 -22.73 -16.60
C ASN A 711 14.96 -23.74 -16.56
N LYS A 712 14.07 -23.77 -17.57
CA LYS A 712 12.84 -24.58 -17.62
C LYS A 712 11.77 -24.25 -16.56
N GLU A 713 12.00 -23.27 -15.70
CA GLU A 713 10.98 -22.72 -14.81
C GLU A 713 10.11 -21.72 -15.57
N ARG A 714 8.85 -21.52 -15.14
CA ARG A 714 7.98 -20.48 -15.70
C ARG A 714 7.63 -19.46 -14.63
N ILE A 715 7.52 -18.22 -15.07
CA ILE A 715 7.13 -17.09 -14.22
C ILE A 715 5.74 -16.62 -14.67
N ASP A 716 4.78 -16.58 -13.75
CA ASP A 716 3.44 -16.11 -14.05
C ASP A 716 3.46 -14.64 -14.52
N VAL A 717 2.46 -14.25 -15.30
CA VAL A 717 2.42 -12.94 -15.96
C VAL A 717 2.40 -11.77 -14.99
N GLU A 718 1.82 -11.93 -13.80
CA GLU A 718 1.77 -10.88 -12.78
C GLU A 718 3.15 -10.66 -12.17
N THR A 719 3.80 -11.74 -11.73
CA THR A 719 5.15 -11.68 -11.16
C THR A 719 6.14 -11.17 -12.19
N ALA A 720 6.01 -11.61 -13.45
CA ALA A 720 6.83 -11.14 -14.56
C ALA A 720 6.71 -9.62 -14.77
N PHE A 721 5.49 -9.08 -14.79
CA PHE A 721 5.29 -7.65 -15.01
C PHE A 721 5.74 -6.79 -13.81
N LYS A 722 5.61 -7.32 -12.59
CA LYS A 722 6.08 -6.67 -11.35
C LYS A 722 7.62 -6.58 -11.25
N LYS A 723 8.36 -7.50 -11.89
CA LYS A 723 9.83 -7.50 -11.88
C LYS A 723 10.38 -6.46 -12.85
N GLU A 724 11.19 -5.54 -12.35
CA GLU A 724 11.81 -4.47 -13.12
C GLU A 724 12.65 -5.04 -14.27
N GLU A 725 13.52 -6.00 -13.98
CA GLU A 725 14.47 -6.55 -14.95
C GLU A 725 13.82 -7.45 -16.01
N HIS A 726 12.57 -7.89 -15.80
CA HIS A 726 11.92 -8.81 -16.71
C HIS A 726 11.52 -8.11 -18.04
N PRO A 727 11.70 -8.74 -19.21
CA PRO A 727 11.44 -8.12 -20.51
C PRO A 727 9.97 -7.86 -20.81
N PHE A 728 9.03 -8.38 -20.02
CA PHE A 728 7.62 -7.98 -20.07
C PHE A 728 7.45 -6.56 -19.56
N ARG A 729 7.36 -5.61 -20.51
CA ARG A 729 7.36 -4.16 -20.23
C ARG A 729 6.06 -3.47 -20.66
N VAL A 730 5.28 -4.06 -21.57
CA VAL A 730 4.01 -3.45 -22.06
C VAL A 730 2.84 -4.42 -21.93
N ALA A 731 1.84 -4.05 -21.13
CA ALA A 731 0.59 -4.79 -21.01
C ALA A 731 -0.57 -4.07 -21.71
N ILE A 732 -1.37 -4.79 -22.50
CA ILE A 732 -2.62 -4.28 -23.10
C ILE A 732 -3.80 -4.90 -22.35
N VAL A 733 -4.62 -4.07 -21.72
CA VAL A 733 -5.68 -4.49 -20.77
C VAL A 733 -7.03 -3.85 -21.10
N CYS A 734 -8.12 -4.45 -20.61
CA CYS A 734 -9.47 -3.87 -20.68
C CYS A 734 -10.01 -3.58 -19.28
N ALA A 735 -10.35 -4.63 -18.50
CA ALA A 735 -10.82 -4.52 -17.13
C ALA A 735 -9.80 -5.08 -16.11
N MET A 736 -9.06 -6.12 -16.51
CA MET A 736 -7.99 -6.70 -15.67
C MET A 736 -6.94 -5.64 -15.32
N TRP A 737 -6.38 -5.76 -14.12
CA TRP A 737 -5.27 -4.95 -13.60
C TRP A 737 -5.54 -3.44 -13.40
N LEU A 738 -6.76 -2.96 -13.67
CA LEU A 738 -7.17 -1.60 -13.30
C LEU A 738 -7.41 -1.45 -11.79
N THR A 739 -7.83 -2.54 -11.15
CA THR A 739 -8.07 -2.64 -9.71
C THR A 739 -7.23 -3.78 -9.11
N GLY A 740 -6.89 -3.70 -7.83
CA GLY A 740 -6.16 -4.76 -7.10
C GLY A 740 -4.70 -4.95 -7.49
N PHE A 741 -4.34 -4.84 -8.76
CA PHE A 741 -2.99 -5.09 -9.25
C PHE A 741 -2.00 -3.96 -8.91
N ASP A 742 -0.90 -4.29 -8.23
CA ASP A 742 0.08 -3.31 -7.75
C ASP A 742 1.47 -3.53 -8.37
N VAL A 743 1.96 -2.51 -9.08
CA VAL A 743 3.24 -2.53 -9.81
C VAL A 743 3.95 -1.20 -9.56
N GLU A 744 4.96 -1.23 -8.69
CA GLU A 744 5.74 -0.02 -8.31
C GLU A 744 6.38 0.65 -9.54
N THR A 745 6.90 -0.18 -10.45
CA THR A 745 7.60 0.25 -11.68
C THR A 745 6.67 0.70 -12.81
N LEU A 746 5.34 0.67 -12.68
CA LEU A 746 4.44 1.16 -13.73
C LEU A 746 4.59 2.67 -13.87
N SER A 747 5.25 3.13 -14.94
CA SER A 747 5.58 4.53 -15.17
C SER A 747 4.50 5.28 -15.96
N THR A 748 3.84 4.59 -16.89
CA THR A 748 2.96 5.23 -17.89
C THR A 748 1.68 4.42 -18.09
N LEU A 749 0.54 5.09 -17.98
CA LEU A 749 -0.79 4.55 -18.23
C LEU A 749 -1.43 5.24 -19.43
N TYR A 750 -1.63 4.50 -20.51
CA TYR A 750 -2.32 4.97 -21.71
C TYR A 750 -3.78 4.58 -21.63
N ILE A 751 -4.69 5.54 -21.78
CA ILE A 751 -6.12 5.30 -21.60
C ILE A 751 -6.88 5.61 -22.88
N ASP A 752 -7.45 4.57 -23.45
CA ASP A 752 -8.41 4.58 -24.55
C ASP A 752 -9.80 4.04 -24.12
N LYS A 753 -10.06 4.00 -22.81
CA LYS A 753 -11.37 3.66 -22.24
C LYS A 753 -12.00 4.89 -21.55
N PRO A 754 -13.23 5.31 -21.92
CA PRO A 754 -13.92 6.37 -21.20
C PRO A 754 -14.18 5.97 -19.74
N MET A 755 -13.69 6.77 -18.79
CA MET A 755 -13.82 6.52 -17.34
C MET A 755 -14.10 7.82 -16.59
N ARG A 756 -14.84 7.74 -15.48
CA ARG A 756 -15.13 8.87 -14.59
C ARG A 756 -15.02 8.47 -13.12
N ALA A 757 -15.00 9.49 -12.25
CA ALA A 757 -15.07 9.37 -10.80
C ALA A 757 -14.09 8.33 -10.20
N HIS A 758 -14.61 7.43 -9.36
CA HIS A 758 -13.81 6.47 -8.59
C HIS A 758 -13.05 5.45 -9.47
N THR A 759 -13.65 5.00 -10.58
CA THR A 759 -13.01 4.07 -11.54
C THR A 759 -11.78 4.69 -12.19
N LEU A 760 -11.88 5.97 -12.59
CA LEU A 760 -10.74 6.72 -13.13
C LEU A 760 -9.64 6.86 -12.08
N MET A 761 -10.01 7.21 -10.84
CA MET A 761 -9.03 7.40 -9.76
C MET A 761 -8.25 6.12 -9.42
N GLN A 762 -8.93 4.97 -9.39
CA GLN A 762 -8.29 3.67 -9.14
C GLN A 762 -7.30 3.27 -10.24
N ALA A 763 -7.63 3.59 -11.50
CA ALA A 763 -6.75 3.32 -12.63
C ALA A 763 -5.50 4.20 -12.60
N ILE A 764 -5.63 5.52 -12.46
CA ILE A 764 -4.48 6.44 -12.48
C ILE A 764 -3.56 6.26 -11.27
N ALA A 765 -4.11 5.89 -10.10
CA ALA A 765 -3.33 5.62 -8.89
C ALA A 765 -2.47 4.35 -8.98
N ARG A 766 -2.41 3.68 -10.14
CA ARG A 766 -1.43 2.63 -10.45
C ARG A 766 -0.09 3.25 -10.87
N ALA A 767 -0.12 4.38 -11.57
CA ALA A 767 1.07 5.07 -12.03
C ALA A 767 1.71 5.94 -10.92
N ASN A 768 1.05 6.19 -9.79
CA ASN A 768 1.57 7.07 -8.73
C ASN A 768 2.50 6.37 -7.70
N ARG A 769 2.83 5.09 -7.90
CA ARG A 769 3.68 4.35 -6.95
C ARG A 769 5.14 4.81 -7.01
N VAL A 770 5.77 4.91 -5.85
CA VAL A 770 7.20 5.20 -5.72
C VAL A 770 8.00 3.97 -6.16
N SER A 771 9.02 4.20 -6.99
CA SER A 771 9.98 3.22 -7.46
C SER A 771 11.33 3.93 -7.67
N PRO A 772 12.48 3.26 -7.47
CA PRO A 772 13.77 3.83 -7.83
C PRO A 772 13.77 4.36 -9.28
N GLY A 773 14.32 5.56 -9.48
CA GLY A 773 14.45 6.18 -10.81
C GLY A 773 13.14 6.70 -11.43
N LYS A 774 12.02 6.68 -10.70
CA LYS A 774 10.73 7.16 -11.17
C LYS A 774 10.32 8.45 -10.48
N ASP A 775 10.37 9.56 -11.20
CA ASP A 775 10.03 10.88 -10.66
C ASP A 775 8.52 11.18 -10.70
N CYS A 776 7.79 10.60 -11.66
CA CYS A 776 6.36 10.78 -11.83
C CYS A 776 5.69 9.60 -12.53
N GLY A 777 4.38 9.50 -12.38
CA GLY A 777 3.51 8.67 -13.21
C GLY A 777 2.92 9.49 -14.35
N VAL A 778 2.94 8.97 -15.58
CA VAL A 778 2.38 9.67 -16.75
C VAL A 778 1.06 9.05 -17.15
N ILE A 779 0.01 9.87 -17.25
CA ILE A 779 -1.31 9.49 -17.74
C ILE A 779 -1.48 10.04 -19.15
N VAL A 780 -1.51 9.17 -20.13
CA VAL A 780 -1.72 9.52 -21.53
C VAL A 780 -3.17 9.26 -21.89
N ASP A 781 -3.86 10.29 -22.36
CA ASP A 781 -5.29 10.22 -22.65
C ASP A 781 -5.59 10.37 -24.14
N TYR A 782 -6.22 9.34 -24.72
CA TYR A 782 -6.68 9.32 -26.11
C TYR A 782 -8.16 9.61 -26.28
N ASN A 783 -8.92 9.69 -25.19
CA ASN A 783 -10.37 9.92 -25.22
C ASN A 783 -10.76 11.34 -24.83
N GLY A 784 -9.94 12.06 -24.06
CA GLY A 784 -10.26 13.43 -23.62
C GLY A 784 -11.08 13.46 -22.33
N MET A 785 -10.63 12.72 -21.33
CA MET A 785 -11.13 12.65 -19.97
C MET A 785 -10.57 13.75 -19.05
N LEU A 786 -9.81 14.75 -19.55
CA LEU A 786 -9.20 15.80 -18.72
C LEU A 786 -10.21 16.46 -17.76
N GLY A 787 -11.43 16.76 -18.24
CA GLY A 787 -12.48 17.34 -17.40
C GLY A 787 -12.91 16.41 -16.27
N SER A 788 -13.15 15.14 -16.58
CA SER A 788 -13.49 14.09 -15.61
C SER A 788 -12.36 13.82 -14.62
N LEU A 789 -11.11 13.91 -15.07
CA LEU A 789 -9.92 13.77 -14.25
C LEU A 789 -9.76 14.94 -13.28
N ARG A 790 -9.87 16.19 -13.76
CA ARG A 790 -9.84 17.40 -12.93
C ARG A 790 -10.93 17.37 -11.88
N LYS A 791 -12.16 17.02 -12.27
CA LYS A 791 -13.29 16.88 -11.35
C LYS A 791 -13.00 15.83 -10.27
N ALA A 792 -12.56 14.63 -10.68
CA ALA A 792 -12.23 13.57 -9.74
C ALA A 792 -11.10 13.98 -8.78
N LEU A 793 -10.00 14.54 -9.28
CA LEU A 793 -8.88 14.96 -8.43
C LEU A 793 -9.28 16.09 -7.49
N ALA A 794 -10.10 17.05 -7.93
CA ALA A 794 -10.62 18.11 -7.06
C ALA A 794 -11.42 17.50 -5.91
N ASP A 795 -12.32 16.56 -6.19
CA ASP A 795 -13.08 15.84 -5.15
C ASP A 795 -12.12 15.14 -4.17
N TYR A 796 -11.17 14.33 -4.68
CA TYR A 796 -10.28 13.52 -3.85
C TYR A 796 -9.11 14.27 -3.21
N ALA A 797 -8.88 15.53 -3.56
CA ALA A 797 -7.91 16.42 -2.92
C ALA A 797 -8.58 17.36 -1.91
N ALA A 798 -9.87 17.66 -2.08
CA ALA A 798 -10.64 18.53 -1.22
C ALA A 798 -11.00 17.84 0.10
N THR A 799 -10.10 17.95 1.09
CA THR A 799 -10.43 17.67 2.50
C THR A 799 -9.60 18.45 3.51
N VAL A 800 -8.70 19.34 3.07
CA VAL A 800 -8.03 20.28 3.98
C VAL A 800 -8.76 21.63 3.89
N ALA A 801 -9.48 21.95 4.96
CA ALA A 801 -10.14 23.23 5.27
C ALA A 801 -9.98 24.36 4.23
N GLY A 802 -10.90 24.46 3.27
CA GLY A 802 -11.19 25.69 2.53
C GLY A 802 -10.05 26.35 1.74
N GLN A 803 -8.91 25.69 1.54
CA GLN A 803 -7.82 26.22 0.72
C GLN A 803 -8.07 25.93 -0.75
N ASP A 804 -7.85 26.93 -1.59
CA ASP A 804 -7.83 26.78 -3.05
C ASP A 804 -6.70 25.80 -3.42
N ILE A 805 -7.06 24.67 -4.02
CA ILE A 805 -6.18 23.48 -4.06
C ILE A 805 -5.16 23.56 -5.20
N GLY A 806 -5.27 24.55 -6.09
CA GLY A 806 -4.52 24.57 -7.36
C GLY A 806 -4.93 23.43 -8.29
N ASP A 807 -4.48 23.44 -9.55
CA ASP A 807 -4.73 22.30 -10.46
C ASP A 807 -3.78 21.15 -10.05
N PRO A 808 -4.29 20.01 -9.53
CA PRO A 808 -3.45 18.86 -9.17
C PRO A 808 -2.81 18.20 -10.40
N ILE A 809 -3.25 18.60 -11.59
CA ILE A 809 -2.68 18.19 -12.87
C ILE A 809 -1.81 19.33 -13.36
N GLU A 810 -0.50 19.16 -13.17
CA GLU A 810 0.46 20.09 -13.76
C GLU A 810 0.63 19.78 -15.26
N PRO A 811 0.37 20.75 -16.16
CA PRO A 811 0.65 20.56 -17.58
C PRO A 811 2.14 20.33 -17.80
N ILE A 812 2.49 19.43 -18.72
CA ILE A 812 3.90 19.12 -19.02
C ILE A 812 4.67 20.37 -19.46
N GLU A 813 4.00 21.32 -20.10
CA GLU A 813 4.55 22.58 -20.55
C GLU A 813 5.10 23.44 -19.40
N VAL A 814 4.44 23.41 -18.23
CA VAL A 814 4.90 24.12 -17.02
C VAL A 814 6.21 23.52 -16.51
N ARG A 815 6.33 22.19 -16.54
CA ARG A 815 7.58 21.52 -16.14
C ARG A 815 8.71 21.73 -17.11
N ILE A 816 8.42 21.74 -18.41
CA ILE A 816 9.42 22.05 -19.43
C ILE A 816 9.97 23.47 -19.18
N ALA A 817 9.10 24.44 -18.89
CA ALA A 817 9.52 25.79 -18.56
C ALA A 817 10.39 25.83 -17.29
N ALA A 818 9.97 25.17 -16.20
CA ALA A 818 10.75 25.10 -14.96
C ALA A 818 12.11 24.39 -15.15
N LEU A 819 12.17 23.36 -15.99
CA LEU A 819 13.41 22.68 -16.33
C LEU A 819 14.35 23.58 -17.14
N ILE A 820 13.81 24.31 -18.12
CA ILE A 820 14.59 25.29 -18.90
C ILE A 820 15.15 26.36 -17.96
N GLU A 821 14.32 26.91 -17.07
CA GLU A 821 14.76 27.90 -16.08
C GLU A 821 15.84 27.35 -15.14
N ALA A 822 15.71 26.10 -14.69
CA ALA A 822 16.73 25.44 -13.87
C ALA A 822 18.03 25.19 -14.65
N ILE A 823 17.95 24.83 -15.93
CA ILE A 823 19.12 24.69 -16.82
C ILE A 823 19.79 26.05 -17.00
N GLU A 824 19.04 27.10 -17.32
CA GLU A 824 19.56 28.46 -17.49
C GLU A 824 20.22 28.97 -16.20
N ALA A 825 19.61 28.71 -15.04
CA ALA A 825 20.18 29.06 -13.74
C ALA A 825 21.48 28.29 -13.46
N ALA A 826 21.52 26.98 -13.77
CA ALA A 826 22.71 26.16 -13.63
C ALA A 826 23.83 26.61 -14.58
N GLU A 827 23.50 26.88 -15.85
CA GLU A 827 24.42 27.41 -16.85
C GLU A 827 24.96 28.78 -16.42
N SER A 828 24.10 29.68 -15.94
CA SER A 828 24.52 30.98 -15.41
C SER A 828 25.49 30.82 -14.24
N HIS A 829 25.20 29.93 -13.29
CA HIS A 829 26.06 29.66 -12.15
C HIS A 829 27.41 29.05 -12.56
N LEU A 830 27.42 28.17 -13.56
CA LEU A 830 28.65 27.57 -14.09
C LEU A 830 29.48 28.57 -14.93
N SER A 831 28.82 29.57 -15.54
CA SER A 831 29.48 30.61 -16.33
C SER A 831 30.09 31.75 -15.51
N GLY A 832 29.78 31.84 -14.21
CA GLY A 832 30.34 32.82 -13.27
C GLY A 832 29.40 33.96 -12.92
#